data_AF-A0A2W6I0C6-F1
#
_entry.id   AF-A0A2W6I0C6-F1
#
_cell.length_a   1.000
_cell.length_b   1.000
_cell.length_c   1.000
_cell.angle_alpha   90.00
_cell.angle_beta   90.00
_cell.angle_gamma   90.00
#
_symmetry.space_group_name_H-M   'P 1'
#
loop_
_entity.id
_entity.type
_entity.pdbx_description
1 polymer ?
#
loop_
_entity_poly.entity_id
_entity_poly.type
_entity_poly.pdbx_seq_one_letter_code
_entity_poly.pdbx_strand_id
1 'polypeptide(L)'
;MRSWAVRGLVLLLAVLVLPVALAQAVPGLLPLSPLQREYLAAHPSIVVGQYDSGWPPFESLRDGQQVGLGPDYLSLLARQLGVKVEARRYADWTSVLDAACRGEIDVVMNVGLSADRTRCMVYTAAYGEAPLALVGRPGDLRASNMPDLDGLRVVIEQDFLTGPQVRARFPRAVQLVANSSLAALQMVRDDKADVYIGNAYVATELIARERLQGVVLLRPSDLPPERLHFGVPNSKQPLAEALDLALAATSEAQRDALAQRWLPPPQWSASAQLALSQAEKRVLEQPLKIGFAPNAAPLSFADEDGKPSGLASEYLGRLMQAGANLQAQNSHDWYEVREKARRGELQAVMGIPVDSRYLGPDWVFSQPFISVPNVIVSRHDSPALLGLSDLQDKRVLLSDPERVRGYVLQQAPQARIVAARSAEQAMQRLIDGEADAYVGNLALVDHLLRTRFPGRLQVAAPAGFNDQLALAVERRHAALATTFDRLLLQMTPREREALRGDWLAVEYRNGIDWRSTLRWGVPLLLVLLTALLVHGIGYWRLRREVAGRRQLEQRLAEVTDNLPAVVYQARREVDGTLSFPFIAGDLQALFGITRQQAERDARTLLERVEEEDRARILQAVEQAAHQFAPLMLEFRLRGNGAGPRWVRTQAQPYAAEAGVVTWSGYWVDASEARAQADALTAAKAEAEQAAEAKSRFLATMSHEIRTPMSGVLGMLEVLAHSPLDAEQKRILGVIEDSAQMLRQILDDILDYSRLEANALRLEPVPQPLRPLLESVCRLLSAQASARGLALQVQIDPQLAPAHEVDGVRLRQIVFNLLSNAIKFTPRGEVRLQVEVMGPTSEDGRQPLRLSVTDTGMGIAPEQLQHLFAPFTQAGAYIQRDHGGTGLGLSICHRLVQMMEGELELHSTLGEGTCAEVRLSLVEAGIADAEALAAEQEQAALLPPALRQARVLVIEDHPTNQAMMAWRLQQLGVPHVLVGDGQQGLDRLASEHFDLVITDCRMPVLDGFAFTRLLREREGRTGQPRLAVLALTASVLDDDARRCREAGMDEVLAKPLSLATLRAALLRWLPQAQGQRFEEPVLESATDGVMLPDLATLRQRFGSQAVAEQLRDSLLQASEGDLAALQRALEAGDREAAALHLHRQAGGLGAVGATALAGQANALVERLQDAAETDPVPLFAAVAAFVAQLQQQLQRLAH
;
A
#
# COMPACT_ATOMS: atom_id res chain seq x y z
N MET A 1 -33.00 -35.35 -41.04
CA MET A 1 -31.51 -35.30 -40.97
C MET A 1 -30.95 -34.57 -39.74
N ARG A 2 -31.64 -33.61 -39.10
CA ARG A 2 -31.03 -32.78 -38.02
C ARG A 2 -30.62 -33.49 -36.70
N SER A 3 -31.22 -34.62 -36.31
CA SER A 3 -31.00 -35.20 -34.96
C SER A 3 -29.68 -35.97 -34.77
N TRP A 4 -29.15 -36.61 -35.82
CA TRP A 4 -27.93 -37.41 -35.70
C TRP A 4 -26.67 -36.55 -35.57
N ALA A 5 -26.60 -35.42 -36.30
CA ALA A 5 -25.51 -34.45 -36.15
C ALA A 5 -25.48 -33.86 -34.72
N VAL A 6 -26.64 -33.52 -34.16
CA VAL A 6 -26.74 -33.00 -32.78
C VAL A 6 -26.33 -34.07 -31.75
N ARG A 7 -26.78 -35.32 -31.89
CA ARG A 7 -26.35 -36.41 -30.99
C ARG A 7 -24.86 -36.72 -31.11
N GLY A 8 -24.29 -36.67 -32.30
CA GLY A 8 -22.84 -36.80 -32.51
C GLY A 8 -22.06 -35.67 -31.86
N LEU A 9 -22.51 -34.41 -32.02
CA LEU A 9 -21.88 -33.25 -31.40
C LEU A 9 -21.97 -33.29 -29.86
N VAL A 10 -23.12 -33.69 -29.30
CA VAL A 10 -23.30 -33.84 -27.85
C VAL A 10 -22.46 -34.99 -27.28
N LEU A 11 -22.28 -36.09 -28.00
CA LEU A 11 -21.34 -37.15 -27.61
C LEU A 11 -19.88 -36.71 -27.69
N LEU A 12 -19.48 -35.96 -28.73
CA LEU A 12 -18.13 -35.39 -28.79
C LEU A 12 -17.88 -34.40 -27.65
N LEU A 13 -18.84 -33.53 -27.36
CA LEU A 13 -18.75 -32.58 -26.25
C LEU A 13 -18.72 -33.29 -24.89
N ALA A 14 -19.52 -34.34 -24.68
CA ALA A 14 -19.48 -35.13 -23.44
C ALA A 14 -18.12 -35.84 -23.24
N VAL A 15 -17.51 -36.36 -24.31
CA VAL A 15 -16.19 -37.00 -24.27
C VAL A 15 -15.04 -35.98 -24.15
N LEU A 16 -15.22 -34.75 -24.64
CA LEU A 16 -14.23 -33.67 -24.49
C LEU A 16 -14.32 -32.92 -23.15
N VAL A 17 -15.43 -33.06 -22.39
CA VAL A 17 -15.64 -32.39 -21.09
C VAL A 17 -15.32 -33.31 -19.90
N LEU A 18 -15.16 -34.63 -20.10
CA LEU A 18 -14.81 -35.60 -19.06
C LEU A 18 -13.60 -36.46 -19.48
N PRO A 19 -12.41 -36.36 -18.83
CA PRO A 19 -12.07 -35.59 -17.64
C PRO A 19 -10.84 -34.66 -17.79
N VAL A 20 -11.08 -33.34 -17.92
CA VAL A 20 -10.15 -32.33 -17.33
C VAL A 20 -10.45 -32.16 -15.82
N ALA A 21 -11.57 -32.69 -15.34
CA ALA A 21 -11.97 -32.78 -13.93
C ALA A 21 -11.13 -33.74 -13.05
N LEU A 22 -9.95 -34.19 -13.52
CA LEU A 22 -8.99 -34.99 -12.75
C LEU A 22 -7.63 -34.27 -12.57
N ALA A 23 -7.66 -32.93 -12.53
CA ALA A 23 -6.52 -32.08 -12.15
C ALA A 23 -6.85 -31.05 -11.04
N GLN A 24 -8.03 -31.12 -10.42
CA GLN A 24 -8.04 -30.91 -8.96
C GLN A 24 -7.26 -32.09 -8.35
N ALA A 25 -6.42 -31.83 -7.36
CA ALA A 25 -5.76 -32.92 -6.65
C ALA A 25 -6.83 -33.79 -5.98
N VAL A 26 -7.04 -35.00 -6.51
CA VAL A 26 -7.51 -36.12 -5.70
C VAL A 26 -6.58 -36.12 -4.47
N PRO A 27 -7.10 -36.02 -3.23
CA PRO A 27 -6.25 -35.88 -2.04
C PRO A 27 -5.26 -37.04 -2.07
N GLY A 28 -3.97 -36.69 -2.20
CA GLY A 28 -2.94 -37.60 -2.73
C GLY A 28 -2.97 -38.90 -1.97
N LEU A 29 -3.43 -39.96 -2.64
CA LEU A 29 -4.00 -41.15 -2.01
C LEU A 29 -3.04 -41.65 -0.93
N LEU A 30 -3.39 -41.40 0.35
CA LEU A 30 -2.45 -41.51 1.46
C LEU A 30 -1.78 -42.89 1.41
N PRO A 31 -0.47 -43.00 1.69
CA PRO A 31 0.32 -44.22 1.49
C PRO A 31 0.04 -45.29 2.57
N LEU A 32 -1.25 -45.50 2.83
CA LEU A 32 -1.83 -46.41 3.80
C LEU A 32 -1.44 -47.85 3.45
N SER A 33 -0.98 -48.58 4.45
CA SER A 33 -0.74 -50.02 4.34
C SER A 33 -2.05 -50.76 3.94
N PRO A 34 -1.96 -51.97 3.38
CA PRO A 34 -3.16 -52.77 3.08
C PRO A 34 -4.05 -52.95 4.32
N LEU A 35 -3.44 -53.17 5.49
CA LEU A 35 -4.11 -53.35 6.77
C LEU A 35 -4.81 -52.06 7.25
N GLN A 36 -4.19 -50.89 7.07
CA GLN A 36 -4.83 -49.60 7.38
C GLN A 36 -6.02 -49.33 6.45
N ARG A 37 -5.91 -49.64 5.15
CA ARG A 37 -7.02 -49.53 4.20
C ARG A 37 -8.17 -50.48 4.50
N GLU A 38 -7.88 -51.73 4.85
CA GLU A 38 -8.88 -52.72 5.27
C GLU A 38 -9.57 -52.28 6.57
N TYR A 39 -8.81 -51.78 7.56
CA TYR A 39 -9.35 -51.24 8.80
C TYR A 39 -10.31 -50.07 8.55
N LEU A 40 -9.92 -49.07 7.76
CA LEU A 40 -10.75 -47.89 7.46
C LEU A 40 -11.98 -48.24 6.61
N ALA A 41 -11.88 -49.21 5.71
CA ALA A 41 -13.03 -49.71 4.94
C ALA A 41 -14.04 -50.45 5.84
N ALA A 42 -13.58 -51.13 6.90
CA ALA A 42 -14.44 -51.77 7.90
C ALA A 42 -15.04 -50.77 8.92
N HIS A 43 -14.37 -49.62 9.14
CA HIS A 43 -14.77 -48.59 10.11
C HIS A 43 -15.00 -47.23 9.42
N PRO A 44 -16.11 -47.06 8.67
CA PRO A 44 -16.40 -45.85 7.89
C PRO A 44 -16.76 -44.62 8.75
N SER A 45 -16.93 -44.78 10.07
CA SER A 45 -17.02 -43.69 11.03
C SER A 45 -16.14 -43.94 12.26
N ILE A 46 -15.67 -42.83 12.84
CA ILE A 46 -14.83 -42.74 14.03
C ILE A 46 -15.67 -42.11 15.13
N VAL A 47 -15.86 -42.81 16.25
CA VAL A 47 -16.51 -42.26 17.43
C VAL A 47 -15.50 -41.46 18.26
N VAL A 48 -15.73 -40.17 18.43
CA VAL A 48 -14.93 -39.28 19.29
C VAL A 48 -15.63 -39.03 20.62
N GLY A 49 -14.87 -39.04 21.72
CA GLY A 49 -15.38 -38.64 23.03
C GLY A 49 -15.56 -37.12 23.15
N GLN A 50 -16.68 -36.69 23.73
CA GLN A 50 -17.02 -35.30 24.05
C GLN A 50 -17.48 -35.20 25.51
N TYR A 51 -17.24 -34.07 26.17
CA TYR A 51 -17.70 -33.82 27.55
C TYR A 51 -18.23 -32.40 27.74
N ASP A 52 -19.21 -32.24 28.63
CA ASP A 52 -20.10 -31.06 28.65
C ASP A 52 -19.41 -29.75 29.06
N SER A 53 -18.31 -29.79 29.83
CA SER A 53 -17.56 -28.57 30.18
C SER A 53 -16.68 -28.04 29.04
N GLY A 54 -16.23 -28.93 28.14
CA GLY A 54 -15.19 -28.64 27.16
C GLY A 54 -13.86 -28.15 27.76
N TRP A 55 -13.01 -27.65 26.87
CA TRP A 55 -11.69 -27.07 27.15
C TRP A 55 -11.35 -26.06 26.03
N PRO A 56 -12.07 -24.92 25.95
CA PRO A 56 -11.92 -23.97 24.85
C PRO A 56 -10.55 -23.26 24.94
N PRO A 57 -9.86 -22.93 23.83
CA PRO A 57 -10.29 -23.05 22.43
C PRO A 57 -9.99 -24.41 21.77
N PHE A 58 -9.44 -25.39 22.50
CA PHE A 58 -9.06 -26.70 21.95
C PHE A 58 -10.27 -27.59 21.64
N GLU A 59 -11.30 -27.53 22.47
CA GLU A 59 -12.60 -28.17 22.24
C GLU A 59 -13.71 -27.43 23.01
N SER A 60 -14.85 -27.22 22.37
CA SER A 60 -16.03 -26.67 23.03
C SER A 60 -17.32 -27.08 22.32
N LEU A 61 -18.44 -26.96 23.04
CA LEU A 61 -19.78 -27.02 22.45
C LEU A 61 -20.26 -25.61 22.07
N ARG A 62 -20.73 -25.46 20.83
CA ARG A 62 -21.45 -24.30 20.33
C ARG A 62 -22.64 -24.79 19.50
N ASP A 63 -23.85 -24.38 19.88
CA ASP A 63 -25.11 -24.76 19.21
C ASP A 63 -25.29 -26.28 19.01
N GLY A 64 -24.76 -27.06 19.97
CA GLY A 64 -24.77 -28.53 19.95
C GLY A 64 -23.69 -29.19 19.10
N GLN A 65 -22.96 -28.43 18.27
CA GLN A 65 -21.80 -28.90 17.51
C GLN A 65 -20.49 -28.70 18.28
N GLN A 66 -19.50 -29.54 17.96
CA GLN A 66 -18.17 -29.52 18.56
C GLN A 66 -17.25 -28.60 17.75
N VAL A 67 -16.68 -27.57 18.38
CA VAL A 67 -15.84 -26.57 17.71
C VAL A 67 -14.57 -26.28 18.53
N GLY A 68 -13.43 -26.15 17.85
CA GLY A 68 -12.13 -25.91 18.47
C GLY A 68 -10.99 -26.55 17.66
N LEU A 69 -9.75 -26.35 18.11
CA LEU A 69 -8.56 -26.82 17.40
C LEU A 69 -8.55 -28.33 17.15
N GLY A 70 -8.83 -29.15 18.17
CA GLY A 70 -8.88 -30.62 18.05
C GLY A 70 -9.97 -31.10 17.09
N PRO A 71 -11.25 -30.67 17.26
CA PRO A 71 -12.34 -30.98 16.34
C PRO A 71 -12.07 -30.61 14.88
N ASP A 72 -11.44 -29.47 14.61
CA ASP A 72 -11.11 -29.05 13.24
C ASP A 72 -9.97 -29.86 12.63
N TYR A 73 -8.92 -30.16 13.40
CA TYR A 73 -7.88 -31.10 12.96
C TYR A 73 -8.49 -32.47 12.66
N LEU A 74 -9.26 -33.06 13.59
CA LEU A 74 -9.90 -34.36 13.37
C LEU A 74 -10.83 -34.34 12.15
N SER A 75 -11.57 -33.25 11.94
CA SER A 75 -12.41 -33.05 10.75
C SER A 75 -11.62 -32.87 9.46
N LEU A 76 -10.40 -32.34 9.49
CA LEU A 76 -9.49 -32.27 8.35
C LEU A 76 -8.91 -33.66 8.02
N LEU A 77 -8.40 -34.37 9.02
CA LEU A 77 -7.81 -35.71 8.88
C LEU A 77 -8.85 -36.74 8.41
N ALA A 78 -10.05 -36.72 8.99
CA ALA A 78 -11.14 -37.61 8.59
C ALA A 78 -11.56 -37.40 7.12
N ARG A 79 -11.53 -36.15 6.62
CA ARG A 79 -11.76 -35.85 5.20
C ARG A 79 -10.64 -36.35 4.29
N GLN A 80 -9.38 -36.35 4.74
CA GLN A 80 -8.27 -36.95 3.99
C GLN A 80 -8.35 -38.50 3.98
N LEU A 81 -8.81 -39.10 5.07
CA LEU A 81 -8.94 -40.55 5.25
C LEU A 81 -10.25 -41.15 4.70
N GLY A 82 -11.22 -40.31 4.29
CA GLY A 82 -12.50 -40.74 3.71
C GLY A 82 -13.53 -41.25 4.73
N VAL A 83 -13.36 -40.95 6.01
CA VAL A 83 -14.18 -41.43 7.12
C VAL A 83 -15.01 -40.32 7.75
N LYS A 84 -16.09 -40.69 8.45
CA LYS A 84 -16.95 -39.75 9.19
C LYS A 84 -16.51 -39.63 10.65
N VAL A 85 -16.87 -38.52 11.31
CA VAL A 85 -16.68 -38.32 12.75
C VAL A 85 -18.06 -38.30 13.43
N GLU A 86 -18.22 -39.07 14.50
CA GLU A 86 -19.44 -39.14 15.31
C GLU A 86 -19.09 -38.83 16.78
N ALA A 87 -19.73 -37.84 17.40
CA ALA A 87 -19.45 -37.47 18.79
C ALA A 87 -20.33 -38.23 19.78
N ARG A 88 -19.74 -38.81 20.83
CA ARG A 88 -20.48 -39.38 21.97
C ARG A 88 -20.16 -38.59 23.24
N ARG A 89 -21.22 -38.15 23.94
CA ARG A 89 -21.11 -37.30 25.14
C ARG A 89 -20.95 -38.12 26.42
N TYR A 90 -20.16 -37.56 27.33
CA TYR A 90 -19.83 -38.05 28.67
C TYR A 90 -19.90 -36.88 29.67
N ALA A 91 -20.09 -37.17 30.96
CA ALA A 91 -20.26 -36.12 31.98
C ALA A 91 -18.96 -35.33 32.24
N ASP A 92 -17.81 -36.00 32.16
CA ASP A 92 -16.50 -35.45 32.50
C ASP A 92 -15.36 -36.07 31.66
N TRP A 93 -14.17 -35.49 31.78
CA TRP A 93 -12.96 -35.90 31.08
C TRP A 93 -12.49 -37.32 31.46
N THR A 94 -12.63 -37.70 32.73
CA THR A 94 -12.26 -39.03 33.22
C THR A 94 -13.13 -40.11 32.56
N SER A 95 -14.42 -39.87 32.42
CA SER A 95 -15.38 -40.73 31.73
C SER A 95 -15.03 -40.94 30.24
N VAL A 96 -14.51 -39.91 29.56
CA VAL A 96 -14.00 -40.01 28.18
C VAL A 96 -12.76 -40.93 28.11
N LEU A 97 -11.80 -40.73 29.02
CA LEU A 97 -10.57 -41.52 29.08
C LEU A 97 -10.84 -43.00 29.40
N ASP A 98 -11.74 -43.28 30.36
CA ASP A 98 -12.12 -44.63 30.72
C ASP A 98 -12.88 -45.33 29.58
N ALA A 99 -13.74 -44.61 28.86
CA ALA A 99 -14.40 -45.12 27.65
C ALA A 99 -13.40 -45.46 26.54
N ALA A 100 -12.31 -44.69 26.39
CA ALA A 100 -11.24 -44.99 25.46
C ALA A 100 -10.46 -46.25 25.88
N CYS A 101 -10.07 -46.38 27.16
CA CYS A 101 -9.44 -47.61 27.66
C CYS A 101 -10.34 -48.85 27.52
N ARG A 102 -11.68 -48.71 27.56
CA ARG A 102 -12.65 -49.79 27.26
C ARG A 102 -12.88 -50.01 25.76
N GLY A 103 -12.36 -49.15 24.89
CA GLY A 103 -12.55 -49.22 23.43
C GLY A 103 -13.93 -48.79 22.93
N GLU A 104 -14.75 -48.16 23.79
CA GLU A 104 -16.11 -47.70 23.46
C GLU A 104 -16.12 -46.54 22.45
N ILE A 105 -15.04 -45.74 22.46
CA ILE A 105 -14.75 -44.70 21.48
C ILE A 105 -13.47 -45.02 20.70
N ASP A 106 -13.25 -44.36 19.58
CA ASP A 106 -12.12 -44.59 18.67
C ASP A 106 -11.01 -43.55 18.85
N VAL A 107 -11.37 -42.30 19.17
CA VAL A 107 -10.44 -41.17 19.35
C VAL A 107 -10.77 -40.37 20.62
N VAL A 108 -9.73 -40.05 21.39
CA VAL A 108 -9.68 -38.98 22.39
C VAL A 108 -8.88 -37.82 21.81
N MET A 109 -9.39 -36.60 21.91
CA MET A 109 -8.69 -35.39 21.45
C MET A 109 -7.98 -34.70 22.61
N ASN A 110 -7.03 -33.82 22.28
CA ASN A 110 -6.38 -32.87 23.19
C ASN A 110 -5.68 -33.54 24.38
N VAL A 111 -5.20 -34.79 24.22
CA VAL A 111 -4.63 -35.57 25.31
C VAL A 111 -3.10 -35.53 25.30
N GLY A 112 -2.51 -35.29 26.47
CA GLY A 112 -1.06 -35.37 26.67
C GLY A 112 -0.57 -36.81 26.89
N LEU A 113 0.68 -37.08 26.47
CA LEU A 113 1.31 -38.39 26.61
C LEU A 113 1.64 -38.72 28.07
N SER A 114 1.26 -39.93 28.53
CA SER A 114 1.53 -40.40 29.90
C SER A 114 1.82 -41.89 29.98
N ALA A 115 2.85 -42.26 30.74
CA ALA A 115 3.34 -43.64 30.90
C ALA A 115 2.34 -44.62 31.56
N ASP A 116 1.32 -44.11 32.25
CA ASP A 116 0.24 -44.96 32.78
C ASP A 116 -0.86 -45.21 31.75
N ARG A 117 -1.10 -44.25 30.84
CA ARG A 117 -2.18 -44.31 29.84
C ARG A 117 -1.76 -45.00 28.52
N THR A 118 -0.45 -45.06 28.22
CA THR A 118 0.10 -45.90 27.12
C THR A 118 -0.22 -47.39 27.25
N ARG A 119 -0.62 -47.85 28.44
CA ARG A 119 -1.08 -49.23 28.68
C ARG A 119 -2.40 -49.56 27.98
N CYS A 120 -3.25 -48.56 27.68
CA CYS A 120 -4.54 -48.75 27.02
C CYS A 120 -4.69 -48.01 25.68
N MET A 121 -3.89 -46.95 25.43
CA MET A 121 -3.94 -46.14 24.20
C MET A 121 -2.56 -45.91 23.58
N VAL A 122 -2.50 -45.93 22.24
CA VAL A 122 -1.42 -45.32 21.45
C VAL A 122 -1.73 -43.83 21.23
N TYR A 123 -0.69 -43.06 20.90
CA TYR A 123 -0.77 -41.63 20.69
C TYR A 123 -0.21 -41.28 19.30
N THR A 124 -0.87 -40.38 18.58
CA THR A 124 -0.33 -39.78 17.35
C THR A 124 0.91 -38.91 17.64
N ALA A 125 1.55 -38.39 16.60
CA ALA A 125 2.31 -37.15 16.67
C ALA A 125 1.48 -36.02 17.29
N ALA A 126 2.16 -35.04 17.89
CA ALA A 126 1.50 -33.86 18.43
C ALA A 126 1.02 -32.93 17.30
N TYR A 127 -0.23 -32.49 17.35
CA TYR A 127 -0.81 -31.55 16.38
C TYR A 127 -0.86 -30.09 16.89
N GLY A 128 -0.50 -29.88 18.16
CA GLY A 128 -0.34 -28.57 18.77
C GLY A 128 0.44 -28.64 20.08
N GLU A 129 0.99 -27.50 20.49
CA GLU A 129 1.58 -27.30 21.81
C GLU A 129 0.87 -26.14 22.51
N ALA A 130 0.71 -26.22 23.83
CA ALA A 130 0.07 -25.19 24.63
C ALA A 130 0.90 -24.85 25.88
N PRO A 131 1.31 -23.58 26.08
CA PRO A 131 2.08 -23.19 27.25
C PRO A 131 1.20 -23.16 28.49
N LEU A 132 1.79 -23.48 29.64
CA LEU A 132 1.17 -23.35 30.95
C LEU A 132 1.38 -21.93 31.50
N ALA A 133 0.37 -21.37 32.17
CA ALA A 133 0.39 -20.06 32.79
C ALA A 133 0.19 -20.15 34.31
N LEU A 134 0.77 -19.19 35.04
CA LEU A 134 0.34 -18.84 36.39
C LEU A 134 -0.74 -17.77 36.26
N VAL A 135 -1.94 -18.06 36.77
CA VAL A 135 -3.08 -17.13 36.79
C VAL A 135 -3.34 -16.70 38.23
N GLY A 136 -3.41 -15.39 38.46
CA GLY A 136 -3.53 -14.79 39.79
C GLY A 136 -4.42 -13.55 39.79
N ARG A 137 -4.49 -12.87 40.94
CA ARG A 137 -5.21 -11.60 41.07
C ARG A 137 -4.31 -10.43 40.66
N PRO A 138 -4.80 -9.39 39.94
CA PRO A 138 -3.94 -8.31 39.41
C PRO A 138 -3.06 -7.59 40.44
N GLY A 139 -3.56 -7.41 41.67
CA GLY A 139 -2.82 -6.76 42.76
C GLY A 139 -1.99 -7.72 43.63
N ASP A 140 -2.07 -9.03 43.42
CA ASP A 140 -1.44 -10.04 44.29
C ASP A 140 -0.12 -10.54 43.68
N LEU A 141 0.91 -9.68 43.76
CA LEU A 141 2.22 -9.93 43.16
C LEU A 141 3.01 -11.07 43.84
N ARG A 142 2.47 -11.75 44.87
CA ARG A 142 3.15 -12.84 45.58
C ARG A 142 3.55 -13.99 44.64
N ALA A 143 2.65 -14.41 43.75
CA ALA A 143 2.90 -15.47 42.78
C ALA A 143 3.84 -15.04 41.61
N SER A 144 3.96 -13.74 41.34
CA SER A 144 4.96 -13.20 40.41
C SER A 144 6.35 -13.12 41.05
N ASN A 145 6.41 -12.74 42.34
CA ASN A 145 7.65 -12.41 43.05
C ASN A 145 8.32 -13.61 43.73
N MET A 146 7.60 -14.72 43.96
CA MET A 146 8.13 -15.95 44.57
C MET A 146 8.09 -17.10 43.55
N PRO A 147 9.19 -17.36 42.79
CA PRO A 147 9.17 -18.30 41.67
C PRO A 147 8.78 -19.72 42.06
N ASP A 148 9.15 -20.17 43.26
CA ASP A 148 8.91 -21.53 43.78
C ASP A 148 7.57 -21.69 44.52
N LEU A 149 6.77 -20.62 44.63
CA LEU A 149 5.42 -20.61 45.18
C LEU A 149 5.29 -21.15 46.62
N ASP A 150 6.38 -21.06 47.40
CA ASP A 150 6.46 -21.52 48.79
C ASP A 150 5.29 -21.02 49.65
N GLY A 151 4.55 -21.95 50.26
CA GLY A 151 3.42 -21.65 51.15
C GLY A 151 2.17 -21.06 50.47
N LEU A 152 2.19 -20.78 49.17
CA LEU A 152 1.00 -20.32 48.43
C LEU A 152 0.05 -21.48 48.14
N ARG A 153 -1.24 -21.19 48.13
CA ARG A 153 -2.30 -22.13 47.71
C ARG A 153 -2.34 -22.20 46.18
N VAL A 154 -1.70 -23.22 45.63
CA VAL A 154 -1.66 -23.49 44.18
C VAL A 154 -2.80 -24.42 43.83
N VAL A 155 -3.75 -23.96 43.01
CA VAL A 155 -4.80 -24.81 42.44
C VAL A 155 -4.42 -25.35 41.06
N ILE A 156 -4.79 -26.59 40.80
CA ILE A 156 -4.57 -27.37 39.57
C ILE A 156 -5.85 -28.15 39.22
N GLU A 157 -6.04 -28.53 37.95
CA GLU A 157 -7.14 -29.42 37.58
C GLU A 157 -6.92 -30.87 38.08
N GLN A 158 -8.03 -31.56 38.38
CA GLN A 158 -8.03 -32.98 38.70
C GLN A 158 -7.70 -33.85 37.48
N ASP A 159 -6.86 -34.87 37.65
CA ASP A 159 -6.53 -35.91 36.63
C ASP A 159 -5.86 -35.42 35.31
N PHE A 160 -5.45 -34.15 35.27
CA PHE A 160 -4.54 -33.55 34.28
C PHE A 160 -3.06 -33.82 34.64
N LEU A 161 -2.19 -33.86 33.62
CA LEU A 161 -0.76 -34.16 33.77
C LEU A 161 0.04 -33.06 34.47
N THR A 162 -0.50 -31.84 34.50
CA THR A 162 -0.01 -30.68 35.25
C THR A 162 0.16 -31.00 36.74
N GLY A 163 -0.75 -31.79 37.33
CA GLY A 163 -0.75 -32.04 38.77
C GLY A 163 0.51 -32.72 39.33
N PRO A 164 0.92 -33.89 38.79
CA PRO A 164 2.20 -34.52 39.13
C PRO A 164 3.42 -33.62 38.87
N GLN A 165 3.41 -32.83 37.80
CA GLN A 165 4.50 -31.91 37.47
C GLN A 165 4.61 -30.76 38.48
N VAL A 166 3.48 -30.16 38.87
CA VAL A 166 3.41 -29.12 39.92
C VAL A 166 3.85 -29.69 41.28
N ARG A 167 3.55 -30.96 41.60
CA ARG A 167 4.10 -31.65 42.80
C ARG A 167 5.62 -31.77 42.77
N ALA A 168 6.20 -32.15 41.63
CA ALA A 168 7.64 -32.31 41.49
C ALA A 168 8.38 -30.96 41.52
N ARG A 169 7.83 -29.91 40.88
CA ARG A 169 8.46 -28.60 40.73
C ARG A 169 8.25 -27.66 41.94
N PHE A 170 7.11 -27.76 42.62
CA PHE A 170 6.71 -26.85 43.72
C PHE A 170 6.31 -27.63 45.00
N PRO A 171 7.21 -28.45 45.59
CA PRO A 171 6.88 -29.34 46.71
C PRO A 171 6.56 -28.63 48.04
N ARG A 172 6.77 -27.31 48.12
CA ARG A 172 6.44 -26.46 49.29
C ARG A 172 5.20 -25.60 49.08
N ALA A 173 4.52 -25.70 47.94
CA ALA A 173 3.23 -25.07 47.70
C ALA A 173 2.10 -25.89 48.35
N VAL A 174 1.07 -25.21 48.87
CA VAL A 174 -0.13 -25.86 49.39
C VAL A 174 -1.03 -26.22 48.21
N GLN A 175 -1.12 -27.49 47.85
CA GLN A 175 -1.87 -27.89 46.66
C GLN A 175 -3.37 -28.02 46.93
N LEU A 176 -4.15 -27.39 46.04
CA LEU A 176 -5.59 -27.52 45.93
C LEU A 176 -5.91 -28.13 44.56
N VAL A 177 -7.03 -28.84 44.47
CA VAL A 177 -7.49 -29.49 43.24
C VAL A 177 -8.89 -28.99 42.89
N ALA A 178 -9.13 -28.73 41.61
CA ALA A 178 -10.42 -28.29 41.09
C ALA A 178 -10.91 -29.22 39.97
N ASN A 179 -12.22 -29.44 39.91
CA ASN A 179 -12.86 -30.36 38.96
C ASN A 179 -12.86 -29.84 37.52
N SER A 180 -12.50 -28.57 37.28
CA SER A 180 -12.34 -27.97 35.95
C SER A 180 -11.47 -26.71 36.02
N SER A 181 -10.89 -26.31 34.87
CA SER A 181 -10.12 -25.06 34.73
C SER A 181 -10.95 -23.82 35.12
N LEU A 182 -12.27 -23.82 34.86
CA LEU A 182 -13.18 -22.74 35.28
C LEU A 182 -13.33 -22.70 36.80
N ALA A 183 -13.48 -23.85 37.47
CA ALA A 183 -13.53 -23.92 38.92
C ALA A 183 -12.20 -23.46 39.56
N ALA A 184 -11.06 -23.78 38.95
CA ALA A 184 -9.74 -23.32 39.39
C ALA A 184 -9.62 -21.78 39.30
N LEU A 185 -10.02 -21.19 38.18
CA LEU A 185 -10.08 -19.72 38.00
C LEU A 185 -10.99 -19.05 39.03
N GLN A 186 -12.18 -19.62 39.29
CA GLN A 186 -13.10 -19.14 40.32
C GLN A 186 -12.51 -19.26 41.73
N MET A 187 -11.74 -20.30 42.03
CA MET A 187 -11.06 -20.42 43.33
C MET A 187 -9.98 -19.35 43.54
N VAL A 188 -9.29 -18.90 42.50
CA VAL A 188 -8.34 -17.77 42.59
C VAL A 188 -9.08 -16.43 42.72
N ARG A 189 -10.18 -16.25 41.98
CA ARG A 189 -11.04 -15.05 42.09
C ARG A 189 -11.63 -14.89 43.49
N ASP A 190 -12.14 -15.98 44.06
CA ASP A 190 -12.84 -16.02 45.35
C ASP A 190 -11.88 -16.09 46.57
N ASP A 191 -10.56 -15.90 46.36
CA ASP A 191 -9.47 -16.08 47.33
C ASP A 191 -9.52 -17.40 48.13
N LYS A 192 -9.96 -18.48 47.48
CA LYS A 192 -9.84 -19.86 47.98
C LYS A 192 -8.46 -20.44 47.65
N ALA A 193 -7.88 -20.01 46.53
CA ALA A 193 -6.50 -20.24 46.10
C ALA A 193 -5.76 -18.91 45.92
N ASP A 194 -4.43 -18.92 45.95
CA ASP A 194 -3.59 -17.75 45.68
C ASP A 194 -3.19 -17.65 44.19
N VAL A 195 -2.99 -18.81 43.53
CA VAL A 195 -2.62 -18.91 42.12
C VAL A 195 -3.15 -20.22 41.51
N TYR A 196 -3.49 -20.20 40.23
CA TYR A 196 -3.85 -21.36 39.42
C TYR A 196 -2.71 -21.63 38.42
N ILE A 197 -2.31 -22.89 38.27
CA ILE A 197 -1.38 -23.33 37.22
C ILE A 197 -2.13 -24.25 36.27
N GLY A 198 -2.27 -23.81 35.02
CA GLY A 198 -2.95 -24.57 33.97
C GLY A 198 -2.74 -23.93 32.60
N ASN A 199 -3.48 -24.40 31.60
CA ASN A 199 -3.27 -24.04 30.19
C ASN A 199 -3.54 -22.55 29.90
N ALA A 200 -2.59 -21.85 29.27
CA ALA A 200 -2.66 -20.39 29.05
C ALA A 200 -3.76 -19.95 28.08
N TYR A 201 -3.99 -20.71 27.00
CA TYR A 201 -5.06 -20.40 26.04
C TYR A 201 -6.44 -20.64 26.68
N VAL A 202 -6.58 -21.72 27.46
CA VAL A 202 -7.83 -22.03 28.19
C VAL A 202 -8.12 -21.00 29.27
N ALA A 203 -7.09 -20.56 30.01
CA ALA A 203 -7.23 -19.47 30.98
C ALA A 203 -7.67 -18.16 30.29
N THR A 204 -7.07 -17.81 29.15
CA THR A 204 -7.40 -16.58 28.40
C THR A 204 -8.84 -16.58 27.92
N GLU A 205 -9.26 -17.67 27.26
CA GLU A 205 -10.61 -17.82 26.69
C GLU A 205 -11.69 -17.91 27.78
N LEU A 206 -11.46 -18.65 28.88
CA LEU A 206 -12.42 -18.72 29.99
C LEU A 206 -12.55 -17.39 30.74
N ILE A 207 -11.46 -16.64 30.96
CA ILE A 207 -11.52 -15.31 31.59
C ILE A 207 -12.33 -14.34 30.73
N ALA A 208 -12.14 -14.36 29.41
CA ALA A 208 -12.86 -13.52 28.47
C ALA A 208 -14.35 -13.91 28.34
N ARG A 209 -14.62 -15.19 28.09
CA ARG A 209 -15.97 -15.75 27.87
C ARG A 209 -16.87 -15.62 29.09
N GLU A 210 -16.38 -16.05 30.26
CA GLU A 210 -17.13 -16.01 31.53
C GLU A 210 -16.97 -14.66 32.27
N ARG A 211 -16.30 -13.68 31.62
CA ARG A 211 -16.09 -12.29 32.10
C ARG A 211 -15.55 -12.23 33.53
N LEU A 212 -14.55 -13.05 33.84
CA LEU A 212 -14.01 -13.24 35.19
C LEU A 212 -13.18 -12.03 35.65
N GLN A 213 -13.85 -11.01 36.17
CA GLN A 213 -13.18 -9.88 36.83
C GLN A 213 -12.36 -10.36 38.04
N GLY A 214 -11.20 -9.73 38.25
CA GLY A 214 -10.33 -10.00 39.39
C GLY A 214 -9.29 -11.12 39.20
N VAL A 215 -9.25 -11.79 38.03
CA VAL A 215 -8.18 -12.74 37.66
C VAL A 215 -7.53 -12.37 36.34
N VAL A 216 -6.22 -12.58 36.23
CA VAL A 216 -5.40 -12.34 35.03
C VAL A 216 -4.30 -13.38 34.91
N LEU A 217 -3.87 -13.66 33.68
CA LEU A 217 -2.60 -14.36 33.45
C LEU A 217 -1.48 -13.46 34.01
N LEU A 218 -0.74 -13.96 35.00
CA LEU A 218 0.46 -13.31 35.48
C LEU A 218 1.58 -13.62 34.49
N ARG A 219 2.27 -14.76 34.66
CA ARG A 219 3.46 -15.13 33.90
C ARG A 219 3.34 -16.53 33.29
N PRO A 220 4.11 -16.85 32.23
CA PRO A 220 4.36 -18.23 31.84
C PRO A 220 4.90 -19.06 33.01
N SER A 221 4.52 -20.34 33.04
CA SER A 221 5.03 -21.33 34.00
C SER A 221 6.42 -21.83 33.60
N ASP A 222 7.23 -22.22 34.58
CA ASP A 222 8.53 -22.88 34.38
C ASP A 222 8.38 -24.36 33.92
N LEU A 223 7.15 -24.84 33.80
CA LEU A 223 6.81 -26.21 33.40
C LEU A 223 6.78 -26.36 31.88
N PRO A 224 7.12 -27.55 31.34
CA PRO A 224 7.07 -27.80 29.90
C PRO A 224 5.65 -27.61 29.34
N PRO A 225 5.50 -27.16 28.08
CA PRO A 225 4.20 -27.00 27.45
C PRO A 225 3.49 -28.35 27.28
N GLU A 226 2.16 -28.31 27.31
CA GLU A 226 1.31 -29.46 27.01
C GLU A 226 1.36 -29.75 25.51
N ARG A 227 1.89 -30.92 25.14
CA ARG A 227 1.79 -31.46 23.78
C ARG A 227 0.44 -32.14 23.60
N LEU A 228 -0.30 -31.75 22.58
CA LEU A 228 -1.64 -32.23 22.30
C LEU A 228 -1.62 -33.27 21.18
N HIS A 229 -2.05 -34.48 21.53
CA HIS A 229 -2.10 -35.64 20.65
C HIS A 229 -3.54 -36.14 20.51
N PHE A 230 -3.80 -36.97 19.50
CA PHE A 230 -4.96 -37.85 19.50
C PHE A 230 -4.58 -39.16 20.21
N GLY A 231 -5.37 -39.57 21.19
CA GLY A 231 -5.28 -40.88 21.84
C GLY A 231 -6.21 -41.86 21.16
N VAL A 232 -5.71 -43.05 20.82
CA VAL A 232 -6.46 -44.11 20.13
C VAL A 232 -6.27 -45.41 20.91
N PRO A 233 -7.33 -46.20 21.20
CA PRO A 233 -7.18 -47.46 21.95
C PRO A 233 -6.17 -48.41 21.31
N ASN A 234 -5.40 -49.15 22.10
CA ASN A 234 -4.34 -50.05 21.62
C ASN A 234 -4.84 -51.12 20.62
N SER A 235 -6.10 -51.56 20.74
CA SER A 235 -6.75 -52.48 19.79
C SER A 235 -7.06 -51.86 18.42
N LYS A 236 -6.92 -50.54 18.29
CA LYS A 236 -7.27 -49.73 17.11
C LYS A 236 -6.04 -49.02 16.52
N GLN A 237 -4.82 -49.50 16.83
CA GLN A 237 -3.54 -48.92 16.36
C GLN A 237 -3.49 -48.54 14.87
N PRO A 238 -4.06 -49.30 13.89
CA PRO A 238 -4.05 -48.91 12.48
C PRO A 238 -4.74 -47.56 12.20
N LEU A 239 -5.69 -47.14 13.04
CA LEU A 239 -6.29 -45.81 12.97
C LEU A 239 -5.31 -44.71 13.42
N ALA A 240 -4.52 -44.95 14.46
CA ALA A 240 -3.50 -43.99 14.91
C ALA A 240 -2.43 -43.76 13.84
N GLU A 241 -1.94 -44.85 13.22
CA GLU A 241 -0.97 -44.79 12.12
C GLU A 241 -1.53 -44.05 10.89
N ALA A 242 -2.82 -44.25 10.59
CA ALA A 242 -3.50 -43.55 9.50
C ALA A 242 -3.69 -42.05 9.80
N LEU A 243 -4.04 -41.69 11.05
CA LEU A 243 -4.12 -40.30 11.51
C LEU A 243 -2.74 -39.62 11.47
N ASP A 244 -1.66 -40.33 11.80
CA ASP A 244 -0.28 -39.83 11.68
C ASP A 244 0.14 -39.57 10.24
N LEU A 245 -0.22 -40.44 9.30
CA LEU A 245 0.02 -40.22 7.87
C LEU A 245 -0.75 -38.99 7.35
N ALA A 246 -1.98 -38.78 7.80
CA ALA A 246 -2.77 -37.59 7.46
C ALA A 246 -2.22 -36.30 8.15
N LEU A 247 -1.72 -36.39 9.38
CA LEU A 247 -1.05 -35.28 10.07
C LEU A 247 0.23 -34.86 9.33
N ALA A 248 1.05 -35.85 8.92
CA ALA A 248 2.27 -35.61 8.16
C ALA A 248 1.99 -35.04 6.75
N ALA A 249 0.86 -35.40 6.13
CA ALA A 249 0.42 -34.87 4.83
C ALA A 249 -0.21 -33.47 4.91
N THR A 250 -0.51 -32.96 6.11
CA THR A 250 -1.15 -31.65 6.28
C THR A 250 -0.13 -30.50 6.16
N SER A 251 -0.39 -29.55 5.26
CA SER A 251 0.59 -28.52 4.90
C SER A 251 0.87 -27.53 6.04
N GLU A 252 2.03 -26.86 5.98
CA GLU A 252 2.43 -25.84 6.98
C GLU A 252 1.38 -24.71 7.02
N ALA A 253 0.98 -24.17 5.86
CA ALA A 253 -0.09 -23.18 5.75
C ALA A 253 -1.47 -23.65 6.27
N GLN A 254 -1.81 -24.95 6.19
CA GLN A 254 -3.04 -25.48 6.79
C GLN A 254 -2.97 -25.51 8.32
N ARG A 255 -1.79 -25.87 8.87
CA ARG A 255 -1.54 -25.86 10.33
C ARG A 255 -1.54 -24.43 10.88
N ASP A 256 -0.90 -23.51 10.17
CA ASP A 256 -0.88 -22.08 10.52
C ASP A 256 -2.27 -21.46 10.49
N ALA A 257 -3.09 -21.77 9.47
CA ALA A 257 -4.47 -21.28 9.39
C ALA A 257 -5.35 -21.80 10.55
N LEU A 258 -5.14 -23.04 11.00
CA LEU A 258 -5.83 -23.59 12.18
C LEU A 258 -5.32 -22.95 13.48
N ALA A 259 -4.01 -22.74 13.62
CA ALA A 259 -3.42 -22.09 14.78
C ALA A 259 -3.86 -20.63 14.91
N GLN A 260 -3.77 -19.83 13.84
CA GLN A 260 -4.19 -18.43 13.83
C GLN A 260 -5.68 -18.26 14.15
N ARG A 261 -6.53 -19.23 13.78
CA ARG A 261 -7.97 -19.18 14.05
C ARG A 261 -8.35 -19.49 15.50
N TRP A 262 -7.59 -20.36 16.16
CA TRP A 262 -7.96 -20.90 17.49
C TRP A 262 -7.01 -20.52 18.63
N LEU A 263 -5.77 -20.12 18.34
CA LEU A 263 -4.72 -19.85 19.34
C LEU A 263 -4.21 -18.39 19.27
N PRO A 264 -5.08 -17.38 19.49
CA PRO A 264 -4.63 -15.99 19.60
C PRO A 264 -3.63 -15.84 20.76
N PRO A 265 -2.61 -14.97 20.64
CA PRO A 265 -1.54 -14.88 21.63
C PRO A 265 -2.10 -14.49 23.03
N PRO A 266 -1.73 -15.23 24.10
CA PRO A 266 -2.25 -15.00 25.44
C PRO A 266 -1.83 -13.64 26.00
N GLN A 267 -2.77 -12.94 26.65
CA GLN A 267 -2.55 -11.59 27.17
C GLN A 267 -2.04 -11.63 28.62
N TRP A 268 -0.74 -11.44 28.79
CA TRP A 268 -0.05 -11.38 30.09
C TRP A 268 -0.24 -10.03 30.79
N SER A 269 -0.24 -10.00 32.12
CA SER A 269 -0.32 -8.75 32.87
C SER A 269 0.93 -7.87 32.69
N ALA A 270 0.75 -6.55 32.67
CA ALA A 270 1.87 -5.59 32.59
C ALA A 270 2.88 -5.76 33.74
N SER A 271 2.42 -6.20 34.92
CA SER A 271 3.27 -6.54 36.07
C SER A 271 4.20 -7.74 35.82
N ALA A 272 3.89 -8.63 34.87
CA ALA A 272 4.73 -9.77 34.50
C ALA A 272 5.66 -9.48 33.31
N GLN A 273 5.36 -8.48 32.48
CA GLN A 273 6.26 -8.01 31.42
C GLN A 273 7.59 -7.45 31.97
N LEU A 274 7.63 -7.08 33.26
CA LEU A 274 8.77 -6.46 33.93
C LEU A 274 9.40 -7.32 35.06
N ALA A 275 8.80 -8.47 35.40
CA ALA A 275 9.19 -9.26 36.57
C ALA A 275 10.11 -10.45 36.22
N LEU A 276 11.40 -10.18 36.03
CA LEU A 276 12.43 -11.23 36.01
C LEU A 276 12.46 -11.99 37.34
N SER A 277 12.44 -13.32 37.29
CA SER A 277 12.55 -14.18 38.49
C SER A 277 13.95 -14.10 39.12
N GLN A 278 14.09 -14.54 40.39
CA GLN A 278 15.42 -14.60 41.01
C GLN A 278 16.39 -15.57 40.32
N ALA A 279 15.89 -16.62 39.67
CA ALA A 279 16.74 -17.53 38.89
C ALA A 279 17.30 -16.80 37.65
N GLU A 280 16.45 -16.07 36.95
CA GLU A 280 16.84 -15.31 35.75
C GLU A 280 17.78 -14.17 36.10
N LYS A 281 17.48 -13.34 37.11
CA LYS A 281 18.38 -12.26 37.55
C LYS A 281 19.79 -12.78 37.86
N ARG A 282 19.90 -13.85 38.65
CA ARG A 282 21.21 -14.49 38.96
C ARG A 282 21.91 -15.05 37.73
N VAL A 283 21.17 -15.56 36.73
CA VAL A 283 21.74 -16.14 35.49
C VAL A 283 22.13 -15.07 34.49
N LEU A 284 21.44 -13.93 34.47
CA LEU A 284 21.80 -12.74 33.69
C LEU A 284 23.03 -12.04 34.27
N GLU A 285 23.15 -11.95 35.59
CA GLU A 285 24.33 -11.40 36.29
C GLU A 285 25.60 -12.26 36.11
N GLN A 286 25.45 -13.59 35.94
CA GLN A 286 26.56 -14.53 35.78
C GLN A 286 27.26 -14.39 34.42
N PRO A 287 28.61 -14.34 34.37
CA PRO A 287 29.35 -14.34 33.10
C PRO A 287 29.25 -15.71 32.42
N LEU A 288 28.53 -15.78 31.30
CA LEU A 288 28.32 -17.02 30.54
C LEU A 288 29.00 -16.95 29.18
N LYS A 289 29.71 -18.02 28.81
CA LYS A 289 30.33 -18.15 27.47
C LYS A 289 29.30 -18.62 26.46
N ILE A 290 29.11 -17.85 25.40
CA ILE A 290 28.16 -18.14 24.32
C ILE A 290 28.88 -18.36 22.98
N GLY A 291 28.56 -19.46 22.31
CA GLY A 291 29.04 -19.75 20.96
C GLY A 291 28.09 -19.23 19.89
N PHE A 292 28.66 -18.85 18.75
CA PHE A 292 27.96 -18.50 17.51
C PHE A 292 28.80 -19.00 16.33
N ALA A 293 28.19 -19.19 15.16
CA ALA A 293 28.91 -19.59 13.96
C ALA A 293 29.45 -18.35 13.23
N PRO A 294 30.77 -18.24 12.97
CA PRO A 294 31.33 -17.06 12.31
C PRO A 294 31.32 -17.16 10.77
N ASN A 295 30.87 -18.29 10.21
CA ASN A 295 30.88 -18.58 8.77
C ASN A 295 29.48 -18.97 8.22
N ALA A 296 28.42 -18.44 8.82
CA ALA A 296 27.02 -18.71 8.46
C ALA A 296 26.26 -17.43 8.02
N ALA A 297 26.93 -16.52 7.31
CA ALA A 297 26.32 -15.28 6.81
C ALA A 297 25.11 -15.57 5.91
N PRO A 298 24.00 -14.80 6.00
CA PRO A 298 23.79 -13.62 6.85
C PRO A 298 23.24 -13.94 8.26
N LEU A 299 22.98 -15.22 8.56
CA LEU A 299 22.35 -15.65 9.83
C LEU A 299 23.26 -15.39 11.03
N SER A 300 24.55 -15.71 10.92
CA SER A 300 25.57 -15.38 11.91
C SER A 300 26.95 -15.42 11.26
N PHE A 301 27.78 -14.41 11.51
CA PHE A 301 29.15 -14.35 11.01
C PHE A 301 30.06 -13.53 11.94
N ALA A 302 31.36 -13.55 11.68
CA ALA A 302 32.29 -12.58 12.26
C ALA A 302 32.55 -11.44 11.26
N ASP A 303 32.53 -10.19 11.74
CA ASP A 303 32.92 -9.02 10.96
C ASP A 303 34.46 -8.83 10.91
N GLU A 304 34.93 -7.76 10.26
CA GLU A 304 36.36 -7.47 10.07
C GLU A 304 37.12 -7.21 11.40
N ASP A 305 36.42 -6.77 12.45
CA ASP A 305 36.96 -6.67 13.82
C ASP A 305 36.95 -8.02 14.57
N GLY A 306 36.39 -9.06 13.96
CA GLY A 306 36.19 -10.37 14.58
C GLY A 306 35.07 -10.40 15.62
N LYS A 307 34.12 -9.46 15.60
CA LYS A 307 32.95 -9.45 16.50
C LYS A 307 31.78 -10.22 15.89
N PRO A 308 30.79 -10.69 16.69
CA PRO A 308 29.62 -11.36 16.16
C PRO A 308 28.72 -10.39 15.40
N SER A 309 28.34 -10.75 14.18
CA SER A 309 27.48 -9.99 13.27
C SER A 309 26.40 -10.89 12.62
N GLY A 310 25.41 -10.28 11.98
CA GLY A 310 24.26 -10.97 11.37
C GLY A 310 23.05 -11.15 12.30
N LEU A 311 21.98 -11.75 11.78
CA LEU A 311 20.67 -11.85 12.45
C LEU A 311 20.74 -12.42 13.89
N ALA A 312 21.52 -13.47 14.11
CA ALA A 312 21.72 -14.07 15.42
C ALA A 312 22.42 -13.11 16.41
N SER A 313 23.21 -12.15 15.91
CA SER A 313 23.86 -11.14 16.72
C SER A 313 22.91 -10.01 17.14
N GLU A 314 21.94 -9.64 16.31
CA GLU A 314 20.87 -8.70 16.71
C GLU A 314 20.09 -9.22 17.93
N TYR A 315 19.70 -10.49 17.88
CA TYR A 315 19.04 -11.17 19.00
C TYR A 315 19.96 -11.34 20.23
N LEU A 316 21.26 -11.57 20.03
CA LEU A 316 22.26 -11.61 21.10
C LEU A 316 22.44 -10.24 21.77
N GLY A 317 22.53 -9.17 20.98
CA GLY A 317 22.64 -7.79 21.44
C GLY A 317 21.42 -7.36 22.25
N ARG A 318 20.20 -7.71 21.81
CA ARG A 318 18.98 -7.50 22.60
C ARG A 318 19.00 -8.29 23.93
N LEU A 319 19.51 -9.52 23.95
CA LEU A 319 19.64 -10.31 25.18
C LEU A 319 20.66 -9.70 26.16
N MET A 320 21.76 -9.13 25.65
CA MET A 320 22.72 -8.36 26.46
C MET A 320 22.12 -7.05 26.99
N GLN A 321 21.33 -6.33 26.17
CA GLN A 321 20.58 -5.14 26.61
C GLN A 321 19.53 -5.46 27.69
N ALA A 322 18.96 -6.67 27.69
CA ALA A 322 18.10 -7.19 28.76
C ALA A 322 18.88 -7.55 30.06
N GLY A 323 20.18 -7.28 30.11
CA GLY A 323 21.05 -7.45 31.29
C GLY A 323 21.89 -8.72 31.31
N ALA A 324 21.93 -9.51 30.22
CA ALA A 324 22.69 -10.74 30.18
C ALA A 324 24.21 -10.50 30.02
N ASN A 325 24.99 -10.96 31.00
CA ASN A 325 26.46 -10.93 31.03
C ASN A 325 27.06 -12.02 30.12
N LEU A 326 26.88 -11.86 28.81
CA LEU A 326 27.28 -12.84 27.81
C LEU A 326 28.65 -12.51 27.21
N GLN A 327 29.52 -13.52 27.18
CA GLN A 327 30.86 -13.45 26.59
C GLN A 327 30.88 -14.30 25.32
N ALA A 328 30.73 -13.66 24.17
CA ALA A 328 30.86 -14.33 22.87
C ALA A 328 32.24 -15.00 22.76
N GLN A 329 32.28 -16.25 22.31
CA GLN A 329 33.52 -17.00 22.15
C GLN A 329 33.77 -17.27 20.66
N ASN A 330 34.78 -16.59 20.12
CA ASN A 330 35.19 -16.78 18.73
C ASN A 330 35.61 -18.23 18.48
N SER A 331 35.23 -18.71 17.30
CA SER A 331 35.50 -20.04 16.74
C SER A 331 35.75 -19.85 15.23
N HIS A 332 35.94 -20.92 14.47
CA HIS A 332 36.15 -20.86 13.02
C HIS A 332 34.95 -21.44 12.23
N ASP A 333 34.27 -22.45 12.77
CA ASP A 333 33.13 -23.11 12.15
C ASP A 333 32.16 -23.72 13.18
N TRP A 334 31.00 -24.19 12.71
CA TRP A 334 30.01 -24.92 13.52
C TRP A 334 30.59 -26.17 14.21
N TYR A 335 31.60 -26.82 13.61
CA TYR A 335 32.23 -28.01 14.18
C TYR A 335 33.03 -27.67 15.46
N GLU A 336 33.75 -26.55 15.46
CA GLU A 336 34.47 -26.07 16.65
C GLU A 336 33.51 -25.58 17.74
N VAL A 337 32.45 -24.83 17.38
CA VAL A 337 31.40 -24.42 18.34
C VAL A 337 30.82 -25.64 19.05
N ARG A 338 30.51 -26.70 18.29
CA ARG A 338 30.01 -27.97 18.81
C ARG A 338 31.04 -28.69 19.70
N GLU A 339 32.31 -28.74 19.31
CA GLU A 339 33.37 -29.35 20.14
C GLU A 339 33.56 -28.60 21.47
N LYS A 340 33.53 -27.27 21.46
CA LYS A 340 33.60 -26.45 22.69
C LYS A 340 32.38 -26.69 23.58
N ALA A 341 31.17 -26.74 23.02
CA ALA A 341 29.95 -27.09 23.75
C ALA A 341 30.03 -28.49 24.38
N ARG A 342 30.48 -29.51 23.62
CA ARG A 342 30.67 -30.90 24.09
C ARG A 342 31.70 -31.03 25.21
N ARG A 343 32.64 -30.09 25.32
CA ARG A 343 33.66 -30.03 26.38
C ARG A 343 33.25 -29.17 27.58
N GLY A 344 32.06 -28.55 27.55
CA GLY A 344 31.61 -27.61 28.58
C GLY A 344 32.32 -26.25 28.56
N GLU A 345 33.05 -25.93 27.49
CA GLU A 345 33.73 -24.63 27.30
C GLU A 345 32.72 -23.51 26.99
N LEU A 346 31.53 -23.86 26.48
CA LEU A 346 30.39 -22.97 26.25
C LEU A 346 29.22 -23.36 27.15
N GLN A 347 28.48 -22.37 27.64
CA GLN A 347 27.27 -22.56 28.46
C GLN A 347 25.98 -22.29 27.65
N ALA A 348 26.11 -21.58 26.53
CA ALA A 348 25.06 -21.32 25.56
C ALA A 348 25.58 -21.37 24.11
N VAL A 349 24.70 -21.59 23.14
CA VAL A 349 24.97 -21.52 21.70
C VAL A 349 23.79 -20.83 21.00
N MET A 350 24.07 -19.80 20.22
CA MET A 350 23.07 -18.99 19.54
C MET A 350 22.88 -19.41 18.07
N GLY A 351 21.63 -19.41 17.59
CA GLY A 351 21.30 -19.65 16.19
C GLY A 351 21.43 -21.10 15.72
N ILE A 352 21.24 -22.06 16.63
CA ILE A 352 21.39 -23.49 16.37
C ILE A 352 20.02 -24.16 16.10
N PRO A 353 19.89 -25.10 15.14
CA PRO A 353 18.64 -25.82 14.89
C PRO A 353 18.19 -26.65 16.09
N VAL A 354 16.90 -26.58 16.46
CA VAL A 354 16.32 -27.32 17.62
C VAL A 354 16.41 -28.85 17.53
N ASP A 355 16.62 -29.40 16.33
CA ASP A 355 16.81 -30.83 16.07
C ASP A 355 18.27 -31.31 16.25
N SER A 356 19.17 -30.44 16.75
CA SER A 356 20.60 -30.70 17.00
C SER A 356 20.87 -31.61 18.20
N ARG A 357 20.43 -32.88 18.11
CA ARG A 357 20.51 -33.90 19.19
C ARG A 357 21.92 -34.20 19.70
N TYR A 358 22.97 -33.82 18.96
CA TYR A 358 24.37 -34.04 19.34
C TYR A 358 24.83 -33.26 20.58
N LEU A 359 24.08 -32.24 21.02
CA LEU A 359 24.33 -31.57 22.31
C LEU A 359 23.96 -32.43 23.54
N GLY A 360 23.10 -33.44 23.36
CA GLY A 360 22.63 -34.33 24.43
C GLY A 360 21.43 -33.78 25.23
N PRO A 361 20.89 -34.58 26.17
CA PRO A 361 19.64 -34.29 26.88
C PRO A 361 19.76 -33.23 28.00
N ASP A 362 20.98 -32.76 28.27
CA ASP A 362 21.27 -31.74 29.29
C ASP A 362 21.40 -30.33 28.71
N TRP A 363 20.92 -30.13 27.47
CA TRP A 363 20.71 -28.82 26.85
C TRP A 363 19.21 -28.54 26.69
N VAL A 364 18.82 -27.29 26.90
CA VAL A 364 17.48 -26.75 26.77
C VAL A 364 17.49 -25.71 25.66
N PHE A 365 16.53 -25.81 24.73
CA PHE A 365 16.37 -24.87 23.63
C PHE A 365 15.24 -23.88 23.94
N SER A 366 15.41 -22.63 23.53
CA SER A 366 14.33 -21.65 23.47
C SER A 366 13.31 -22.00 22.37
N GLN A 367 12.22 -21.24 22.29
CA GLN A 367 11.45 -21.14 21.05
C GLN A 367 12.36 -20.67 19.90
N PRO A 368 12.14 -21.14 18.66
CA PRO A 368 12.91 -20.70 17.52
C PRO A 368 12.59 -19.23 17.19
N PHE A 369 13.63 -18.42 17.03
CA PHE A 369 13.48 -17.01 16.65
C PHE A 369 13.34 -16.84 15.12
N ILE A 370 13.72 -17.86 14.34
CA ILE A 370 13.45 -17.93 12.90
C ILE A 370 13.34 -19.37 12.40
N SER A 371 12.54 -19.58 11.35
CA SER A 371 12.47 -20.80 10.55
C SER A 371 12.97 -20.49 9.13
N VAL A 372 13.90 -21.30 8.61
CA VAL A 372 14.50 -21.13 7.27
C VAL A 372 14.49 -22.47 6.52
N PRO A 373 13.95 -22.57 5.29
CA PRO A 373 13.89 -23.84 4.56
C PRO A 373 15.29 -24.33 4.17
N ASN A 374 15.48 -25.65 4.12
CA ASN A 374 16.62 -26.27 3.47
C ASN A 374 16.33 -26.50 1.98
N VAL A 375 17.37 -26.43 1.15
CA VAL A 375 17.31 -26.65 -0.29
C VAL A 375 18.41 -27.60 -0.77
N ILE A 376 18.16 -28.19 -1.93
CA ILE A 376 19.07 -29.02 -2.69
C ILE A 376 19.76 -28.14 -3.73
N VAL A 377 21.08 -28.12 -3.71
CA VAL A 377 21.93 -27.35 -4.64
C VAL A 377 22.63 -28.32 -5.60
N SER A 378 22.61 -28.01 -6.89
CA SER A 378 23.32 -28.75 -7.94
C SER A 378 24.19 -27.81 -8.77
N ARG A 379 25.03 -28.36 -9.66
CA ARG A 379 25.55 -27.62 -10.82
C ARG A 379 24.42 -27.42 -11.85
N HIS A 380 24.56 -26.43 -12.73
CA HIS A 380 23.60 -26.15 -13.81
C HIS A 380 23.54 -27.26 -14.88
N ASP A 381 24.59 -28.08 -15.00
CA ASP A 381 24.69 -29.20 -15.95
C ASP A 381 24.01 -30.50 -15.47
N SER A 382 23.50 -30.50 -14.24
CA SER A 382 23.04 -31.69 -13.56
C SER A 382 21.58 -32.00 -13.90
N PRO A 383 21.16 -33.29 -13.91
CA PRO A 383 19.77 -33.65 -14.14
C PRO A 383 18.82 -32.95 -13.16
N ALA A 384 17.62 -32.59 -13.63
CA ALA A 384 16.62 -31.95 -12.79
C ALA A 384 16.29 -32.82 -11.56
N LEU A 385 16.49 -32.24 -10.37
CA LEU A 385 16.08 -32.79 -9.09
C LEU A 385 14.82 -32.03 -8.65
N LEU A 386 13.81 -32.73 -8.16
CA LEU A 386 12.54 -32.17 -7.69
C LEU A 386 12.36 -32.34 -6.17
N GLY A 387 13.08 -33.28 -5.55
CA GLY A 387 13.12 -33.47 -4.10
C GLY A 387 14.24 -34.41 -3.63
N LEU A 388 14.28 -34.69 -2.32
CA LEU A 388 15.31 -35.59 -1.74
C LEU A 388 15.22 -37.02 -2.27
N SER A 389 14.05 -37.45 -2.74
CA SER A 389 13.81 -38.75 -3.42
C SER A 389 14.77 -39.01 -4.58
N ASP A 390 15.24 -37.95 -5.24
CA ASP A 390 15.96 -38.04 -6.51
C ASP A 390 17.49 -38.18 -6.29
N LEU A 391 17.90 -38.21 -5.01
CA LEU A 391 19.29 -38.36 -4.57
C LEU A 391 19.74 -39.83 -4.43
N GLN A 392 18.95 -40.81 -4.90
CA GLN A 392 19.37 -42.21 -4.94
C GLN A 392 20.68 -42.38 -5.72
N ASP A 393 21.59 -43.19 -5.19
CA ASP A 393 22.96 -43.43 -5.70
C ASP A 393 23.86 -42.18 -5.84
N LYS A 394 23.37 -40.97 -5.56
CA LYS A 394 24.12 -39.72 -5.65
C LYS A 394 25.08 -39.56 -4.47
N ARG A 395 26.18 -38.87 -4.71
CA ARG A 395 27.04 -38.31 -3.64
C ARG A 395 26.43 -37.00 -3.17
N VAL A 396 26.05 -36.93 -1.90
CA VAL A 396 25.38 -35.78 -1.29
C VAL A 396 26.28 -35.17 -0.24
N LEU A 397 26.73 -33.93 -0.46
CA LEU A 397 27.49 -33.18 0.52
C LEU A 397 26.56 -32.62 1.61
N LEU A 398 26.97 -32.78 2.87
CA LEU A 398 26.30 -32.21 4.04
C LEU A 398 27.32 -31.46 4.90
N SER A 399 26.95 -30.24 5.32
CA SER A 399 27.69 -29.41 6.27
C SER A 399 27.40 -29.80 7.74
N ASP A 400 26.20 -30.32 8.02
CA ASP A 400 25.85 -31.03 9.25
C ASP A 400 25.41 -32.47 8.93
N PRO A 401 26.37 -33.41 8.80
CA PRO A 401 26.11 -34.81 8.45
C PRO A 401 25.59 -35.66 9.61
N GLU A 402 25.49 -35.12 10.83
CA GLU A 402 24.90 -35.85 11.98
C GLU A 402 23.40 -35.56 12.11
N ARG A 403 22.96 -34.33 11.81
CA ARG A 403 21.56 -33.92 11.79
C ARG A 403 20.88 -34.22 10.45
N VAL A 404 21.40 -33.67 9.35
CA VAL A 404 20.72 -33.66 8.04
C VAL A 404 20.68 -35.05 7.38
N ARG A 405 21.62 -35.93 7.73
CA ARG A 405 21.71 -37.31 7.21
C ARG A 405 20.43 -38.12 7.42
N GLY A 406 19.70 -37.90 8.51
CA GLY A 406 18.43 -38.59 8.78
C GLY A 406 17.39 -38.31 7.70
N TYR A 407 17.15 -37.02 7.43
CA TYR A 407 16.19 -36.55 6.42
C TYR A 407 16.54 -37.04 5.01
N VAL A 408 17.82 -36.99 4.62
CA VAL A 408 18.27 -37.48 3.30
C VAL A 408 18.08 -39.00 3.17
N LEU A 409 18.56 -39.80 4.12
CA LEU A 409 18.48 -41.26 4.03
C LEU A 409 17.06 -41.81 4.23
N GLN A 410 16.14 -41.03 4.81
CA GLN A 410 14.72 -41.40 4.91
C GLN A 410 14.02 -41.40 3.53
N GLN A 411 14.42 -40.52 2.61
CA GLN A 411 13.84 -40.44 1.27
C GLN A 411 14.73 -41.07 0.17
N ALA A 412 16.05 -41.03 0.35
CA ALA A 412 17.04 -41.67 -0.53
C ALA A 412 17.99 -42.59 0.26
N PRO A 413 17.56 -43.82 0.63
CA PRO A 413 18.38 -44.72 1.46
C PRO A 413 19.71 -45.15 0.84
N GLN A 414 19.88 -45.01 -0.48
CA GLN A 414 21.11 -45.37 -1.21
C GLN A 414 22.02 -44.16 -1.48
N ALA A 415 21.66 -42.96 -0.99
CA ALA A 415 22.48 -41.76 -1.13
C ALA A 415 23.81 -41.87 -0.36
N ARG A 416 24.92 -41.52 -1.02
CA ARG A 416 26.27 -41.56 -0.47
C ARG A 416 26.60 -40.23 0.19
N ILE A 417 26.34 -40.15 1.50
CA ILE A 417 26.61 -38.94 2.29
C ILE A 417 28.12 -38.66 2.38
N VAL A 418 28.52 -37.45 2.02
CA VAL A 418 29.88 -36.93 2.12
C VAL A 418 29.88 -35.74 3.08
N ALA A 419 30.77 -35.75 4.08
CA ALA A 419 30.88 -34.64 5.04
C ALA A 419 31.69 -33.47 4.45
N ALA A 420 31.31 -32.25 4.82
CA ALA A 420 32.07 -31.00 4.65
C ALA A 420 32.08 -30.21 5.96
N ARG A 421 33.06 -29.32 6.17
CA ARG A 421 33.16 -28.48 7.39
C ARG A 421 32.30 -27.22 7.35
N SER A 422 31.95 -26.74 6.16
CA SER A 422 31.14 -25.55 5.95
C SER A 422 30.30 -25.66 4.67
N ALA A 423 29.28 -24.82 4.55
CA ALA A 423 28.48 -24.71 3.32
C ALA A 423 29.33 -24.26 2.12
N GLU A 424 30.27 -23.33 2.33
CA GLU A 424 31.20 -22.88 1.29
C GLU A 424 32.12 -24.01 0.81
N GLN A 425 32.70 -24.80 1.72
CA GLN A 425 33.53 -25.95 1.34
C GLN A 425 32.69 -27.01 0.60
N ALA A 426 31.42 -27.20 0.97
CA ALA A 426 30.53 -28.11 0.27
C ALA A 426 30.21 -27.63 -1.16
N MET A 427 29.92 -26.34 -1.35
CA MET A 427 29.66 -25.76 -2.67
C MET A 427 30.90 -25.79 -3.56
N GLN A 428 32.08 -25.47 -3.03
CA GLN A 428 33.34 -25.58 -3.78
C GLN A 428 33.55 -27.03 -4.26
N ARG A 429 33.45 -28.02 -3.38
CA ARG A 429 33.60 -29.45 -3.73
C ARG A 429 32.51 -29.98 -4.67
N LEU A 430 31.33 -29.34 -4.69
CA LEU A 430 30.27 -29.62 -5.67
C LEU A 430 30.61 -29.07 -7.06
N ILE A 431 31.31 -27.92 -7.16
CA ILE A 431 31.89 -27.40 -8.40
C ILE A 431 33.03 -28.31 -8.88
N ASP A 432 33.90 -28.75 -7.96
CA ASP A 432 35.06 -29.63 -8.24
C ASP A 432 34.68 -31.08 -8.63
N GLY A 433 33.38 -31.40 -8.68
CA GLY A 433 32.88 -32.71 -9.11
C GLY A 433 33.01 -33.84 -8.08
N GLU A 434 33.43 -33.55 -6.85
CA GLU A 434 33.51 -34.53 -5.75
C GLU A 434 32.14 -35.06 -5.32
N ALA A 435 31.07 -34.32 -5.62
CA ALA A 435 29.69 -34.70 -5.32
C ALA A 435 28.72 -34.34 -6.45
N ASP A 436 27.46 -34.74 -6.28
CA ASP A 436 26.39 -34.58 -7.26
C ASP A 436 25.31 -33.60 -6.77
N ALA A 437 25.14 -33.45 -5.45
CA ALA A 437 24.34 -32.40 -4.82
C ALA A 437 24.92 -31.96 -3.46
N TYR A 438 24.51 -30.78 -2.98
CA TYR A 438 24.64 -30.33 -1.58
C TYR A 438 23.24 -30.09 -1.01
N VAL A 439 23.03 -30.37 0.28
CA VAL A 439 21.77 -30.02 0.99
C VAL A 439 22.09 -29.12 2.17
N GLY A 440 21.39 -27.98 2.27
CA GLY A 440 21.54 -27.07 3.40
C GLY A 440 20.63 -25.84 3.37
N ASN A 441 20.80 -25.01 4.40
CA ASN A 441 19.99 -23.85 4.72
C ASN A 441 19.93 -22.79 3.59
N LEU A 442 18.72 -22.41 3.15
CA LEU A 442 18.54 -21.50 2.00
C LEU A 442 19.16 -20.12 2.18
N ALA A 443 19.17 -19.54 3.39
CA ALA A 443 19.75 -18.21 3.60
C ALA A 443 21.28 -18.20 3.35
N LEU A 444 21.97 -19.25 3.82
CA LEU A 444 23.39 -19.43 3.61
C LEU A 444 23.71 -19.88 2.17
N VAL A 445 22.80 -20.64 1.54
CA VAL A 445 22.89 -21.00 0.12
C VAL A 445 22.77 -19.78 -0.78
N ASP A 446 21.67 -19.03 -0.69
CA ASP A 446 21.42 -17.85 -1.54
C ASP A 446 22.54 -16.80 -1.41
N HIS A 447 22.98 -16.52 -0.18
CA HIS A 447 24.12 -15.64 0.06
C HIS A 447 25.39 -16.13 -0.64
N LEU A 448 25.80 -17.40 -0.42
CA LEU A 448 27.01 -17.94 -1.05
C LEU A 448 26.91 -18.05 -2.58
N LEU A 449 25.71 -18.31 -3.12
CA LEU A 449 25.46 -18.28 -4.56
C LEU A 449 25.64 -16.87 -5.14
N ARG A 450 25.22 -15.82 -4.42
CA ARG A 450 25.40 -14.41 -4.85
C ARG A 450 26.84 -13.93 -4.67
N THR A 451 27.48 -14.20 -3.53
CA THR A 451 28.76 -13.58 -3.15
C THR A 451 30.01 -14.39 -3.48
N ARG A 452 29.91 -15.73 -3.64
CA ARG A 452 31.07 -16.63 -3.85
C ARG A 452 30.96 -17.49 -5.11
N PHE A 453 29.76 -17.94 -5.49
CA PHE A 453 29.56 -18.90 -6.58
C PHE A 453 28.58 -18.47 -7.70
N PRO A 454 28.54 -17.18 -8.13
CA PRO A 454 27.54 -16.70 -9.07
C PRO A 454 27.58 -17.45 -10.41
N GLY A 455 26.41 -17.88 -10.88
CA GLY A 455 26.24 -18.58 -12.16
C GLY A 455 26.85 -19.98 -12.26
N ARG A 456 27.47 -20.51 -11.20
CA ARG A 456 28.10 -21.86 -11.23
C ARG A 456 27.19 -22.95 -10.71
N LEU A 457 26.55 -22.69 -9.57
CA LEU A 457 25.61 -23.59 -8.91
C LEU A 457 24.19 -22.99 -8.92
N GLN A 458 23.18 -23.85 -8.78
CA GLN A 458 21.77 -23.47 -8.74
C GLN A 458 21.06 -24.17 -7.58
N VAL A 459 20.03 -23.51 -7.02
CA VAL A 459 19.02 -24.20 -6.22
C VAL A 459 18.18 -25.06 -7.18
N ALA A 460 18.21 -26.38 -7.00
CA ALA A 460 17.47 -27.32 -7.83
C ALA A 460 16.05 -27.58 -7.30
N ALA A 461 15.92 -27.77 -5.98
CA ALA A 461 14.66 -28.11 -5.33
C ALA A 461 14.65 -27.74 -3.83
N PRO A 462 13.47 -27.57 -3.20
CA PRO A 462 13.36 -27.56 -1.76
C PRO A 462 13.67 -28.94 -1.18
N ALA A 463 14.33 -29.00 -0.02
CA ALA A 463 14.64 -30.26 0.66
C ALA A 463 13.48 -30.80 1.52
N GLY A 464 12.40 -30.03 1.68
CA GLY A 464 11.18 -30.46 2.39
C GLY A 464 11.25 -30.41 3.92
N PHE A 465 12.26 -29.76 4.50
CA PHE A 465 12.36 -29.52 5.94
C PHE A 465 13.02 -28.16 6.26
N ASN A 466 12.68 -27.59 7.40
CA ASN A 466 13.07 -26.24 7.81
C ASN A 466 14.04 -26.28 9.00
N ASP A 467 15.10 -25.47 8.95
CA ASP A 467 15.95 -25.19 10.11
C ASP A 467 15.25 -24.16 11.01
N GLN A 468 14.76 -24.63 12.16
CA GLN A 468 14.19 -23.79 13.22
C GLN A 468 15.31 -23.38 14.19
N LEU A 469 15.83 -22.16 14.05
CA LEU A 469 17.00 -21.67 14.78
C LEU A 469 16.60 -21.09 16.14
N ALA A 470 17.24 -21.56 17.20
CA ALA A 470 16.97 -21.19 18.58
C ALA A 470 18.25 -20.82 19.35
N LEU A 471 18.07 -20.34 20.59
CA LEU A 471 19.12 -20.28 21.60
C LEU A 471 19.14 -21.63 22.35
N ALA A 472 20.24 -22.37 22.30
CA ALA A 472 20.48 -23.53 23.14
C ALA A 472 21.30 -23.14 24.37
N VAL A 473 20.93 -23.65 25.54
CA VAL A 473 21.58 -23.37 26.82
C VAL A 473 21.72 -24.65 27.63
N GLU A 474 22.83 -24.85 28.34
CA GLU A 474 22.95 -25.95 29.29
C GLU A 474 21.85 -25.88 30.35
N ARG A 475 21.32 -27.03 30.77
CA ARG A 475 20.17 -27.15 31.69
C ARG A 475 20.36 -26.43 33.03
N ARG A 476 21.60 -26.26 33.49
CA ARG A 476 21.96 -25.45 34.68
C ARG A 476 21.72 -23.94 34.52
N HIS A 477 21.65 -23.44 33.30
CA HIS A 477 21.42 -22.04 32.95
C HIS A 477 20.12 -21.82 32.15
N ALA A 478 19.21 -22.80 32.11
CA ALA A 478 17.97 -22.79 31.31
C ALA A 478 17.08 -21.52 31.48
N ALA A 479 17.20 -20.82 32.61
CA ALA A 479 16.58 -19.52 32.84
C ALA A 479 16.95 -18.45 31.78
N LEU A 480 18.13 -18.55 31.14
CA LEU A 480 18.52 -17.70 30.02
C LEU A 480 17.64 -17.95 28.79
N ALA A 481 17.30 -19.21 28.49
CA ALA A 481 16.37 -19.55 27.41
C ALA A 481 14.96 -19.01 27.71
N THR A 482 14.47 -19.16 28.95
CA THR A 482 13.18 -18.59 29.38
C THR A 482 13.16 -17.05 29.32
N THR A 483 14.29 -16.40 29.59
CA THR A 483 14.42 -14.93 29.43
C THR A 483 14.37 -14.54 27.95
N PHE A 484 15.08 -15.28 27.09
CA PHE A 484 15.06 -15.07 25.65
C PHE A 484 13.66 -15.30 25.05
N ASP A 485 12.92 -16.32 25.51
CA ASP A 485 11.53 -16.55 25.11
C ASP A 485 10.61 -15.37 25.45
N ARG A 486 10.80 -14.73 26.61
CA ARG A 486 10.06 -13.50 26.94
C ARG A 486 10.45 -12.32 26.06
N LEU A 487 11.74 -12.18 25.74
CA LEU A 487 12.23 -11.15 24.83
C LEU A 487 11.59 -11.32 23.44
N LEU A 488 11.53 -12.55 22.92
CA LEU A 488 10.81 -12.88 21.69
C LEU A 488 9.31 -12.53 21.80
N LEU A 489 8.64 -12.89 22.90
CA LEU A 489 7.22 -12.61 23.13
C LEU A 489 6.89 -11.11 23.31
N GLN A 490 7.87 -10.27 23.64
CA GLN A 490 7.70 -8.82 23.74
C GLN A 490 7.83 -8.08 22.40
N MET A 491 8.50 -8.68 21.41
CA MET A 491 8.70 -8.08 20.09
C MET A 491 7.44 -8.13 19.23
N THR A 492 7.08 -6.98 18.63
CA THR A 492 5.96 -6.89 17.70
C THR A 492 6.23 -7.65 16.39
N PRO A 493 5.18 -8.05 15.63
CA PRO A 493 5.37 -8.64 14.31
C PRO A 493 6.17 -7.76 13.34
N ARG A 494 6.06 -6.43 13.47
CA ARG A 494 6.81 -5.47 12.64
C ARG A 494 8.31 -5.46 12.96
N GLU A 495 8.71 -5.55 14.22
CA GLU A 495 10.13 -5.63 14.58
C GLU A 495 10.76 -6.96 14.16
N ARG A 496 10.02 -8.06 14.28
CA ARG A 496 10.48 -9.38 13.79
C ARG A 496 10.66 -9.37 12.27
N GLU A 497 9.70 -8.80 11.54
CA GLU A 497 9.79 -8.73 10.07
C GLU A 497 10.82 -7.72 9.59
N ALA A 498 11.09 -6.63 10.32
CA ALA A 498 12.20 -5.71 10.05
C ALA A 498 13.55 -6.44 10.16
N LEU A 499 13.86 -7.05 11.32
CA LEU A 499 15.09 -7.84 11.50
C LEU A 499 15.23 -8.98 10.48
N ARG A 500 14.11 -9.56 10.02
CA ARG A 500 14.10 -10.54 8.93
C ARG A 500 14.44 -9.89 7.59
N GLY A 501 13.78 -8.78 7.23
CA GLY A 501 14.00 -8.06 5.97
C GLY A 501 15.43 -7.51 5.82
N ASP A 502 15.98 -6.95 6.90
CA ASP A 502 17.33 -6.37 6.95
C ASP A 502 18.44 -7.39 6.62
N TRP A 503 18.21 -8.69 6.90
CA TRP A 503 19.21 -9.75 6.74
C TRP A 503 18.84 -10.85 5.73
N LEU A 504 17.58 -10.99 5.30
CA LEU A 504 17.06 -12.18 4.58
C LEU A 504 16.12 -11.86 3.40
N ALA A 505 16.57 -10.99 2.49
CA ALA A 505 15.89 -10.69 1.22
C ALA A 505 15.96 -11.86 0.20
N VAL A 506 15.26 -12.96 0.48
CA VAL A 506 15.26 -14.19 -0.36
C VAL A 506 13.99 -14.26 -1.24
N GLU A 507 14.14 -13.97 -2.53
CA GLU A 507 13.11 -14.25 -3.55
C GLU A 507 13.21 -15.69 -4.08
N TYR A 508 12.06 -16.34 -4.30
CA TYR A 508 12.00 -17.72 -4.79
C TYR A 508 11.24 -17.81 -6.12
N ARG A 509 11.92 -18.20 -7.21
CA ARG A 509 11.31 -18.33 -8.56
C ARG A 509 11.15 -19.80 -8.96
N ASN A 510 9.92 -20.34 -8.80
CA ASN A 510 9.49 -21.60 -9.41
C ASN A 510 8.34 -21.34 -10.39
N GLY A 511 8.43 -21.82 -11.63
CA GLY A 511 7.39 -21.66 -12.66
C GLY A 511 7.60 -22.60 -13.85
N ILE A 512 6.51 -23.02 -14.50
CA ILE A 512 6.49 -24.05 -15.56
C ILE A 512 6.71 -23.41 -16.94
N ASP A 513 7.38 -24.12 -17.89
CA ASP A 513 7.60 -23.60 -19.25
C ASP A 513 6.30 -23.52 -20.09
N TRP A 514 5.73 -22.33 -20.03
CA TRP A 514 4.54 -21.86 -20.73
C TRP A 514 4.63 -21.97 -22.26
N ARG A 515 5.81 -22.08 -22.89
CA ARG A 515 5.94 -22.12 -24.36
C ARG A 515 5.27 -23.32 -25.04
N SER A 516 4.96 -24.38 -24.29
CA SER A 516 4.31 -25.59 -24.82
C SER A 516 2.80 -25.42 -25.08
N THR A 517 2.09 -24.64 -24.26
CA THR A 517 0.62 -24.53 -24.29
C THR A 517 0.07 -23.49 -25.27
N LEU A 518 0.80 -22.38 -25.50
CA LEU A 518 0.42 -21.29 -26.43
C LEU A 518 0.08 -21.81 -27.83
N ARG A 519 0.83 -22.83 -28.25
CA ARG A 519 0.92 -23.32 -29.63
C ARG A 519 -0.38 -23.95 -30.16
N TRP A 520 -1.36 -24.21 -29.30
CA TRP A 520 -2.64 -24.85 -29.67
C TRP A 520 -3.90 -24.05 -29.29
N GLY A 521 -3.85 -23.15 -28.30
CA GLY A 521 -5.05 -22.50 -27.75
C GLY A 521 -5.59 -21.31 -28.55
N VAL A 522 -4.73 -20.53 -29.22
CA VAL A 522 -5.12 -19.26 -29.87
C VAL A 522 -6.06 -19.40 -31.09
N PRO A 523 -5.86 -20.35 -32.03
CA PRO A 523 -6.65 -20.39 -33.27
C PRO A 523 -8.15 -20.58 -33.07
N LEU A 524 -8.55 -21.26 -31.98
CA LEU A 524 -9.95 -21.60 -31.72
C LEU A 524 -10.80 -20.39 -31.31
N LEU A 525 -10.19 -19.39 -30.67
CA LEU A 525 -10.89 -18.23 -30.08
C LEU A 525 -11.34 -17.22 -31.15
N LEU A 526 -10.52 -16.99 -32.17
CA LEU A 526 -10.73 -15.96 -33.19
C LEU A 526 -11.94 -16.21 -34.10
N VAL A 527 -12.35 -17.47 -34.25
CA VAL A 527 -13.49 -17.87 -35.13
C VAL A 527 -14.84 -17.47 -34.52
N LEU A 528 -14.93 -17.29 -33.19
CA LEU A 528 -16.19 -17.00 -32.50
C LEU A 528 -16.51 -15.50 -32.39
N LEU A 529 -15.51 -14.64 -32.20
CA LEU A 529 -15.72 -13.20 -31.95
C LEU A 529 -16.26 -12.43 -33.16
N THR A 530 -15.85 -12.81 -34.37
CA THR A 530 -16.23 -12.11 -35.61
C THR A 530 -17.71 -12.21 -35.96
N ALA A 531 -18.41 -13.24 -35.47
CA ALA A 531 -19.84 -13.45 -35.74
C ALA A 531 -20.76 -12.47 -34.98
N LEU A 532 -20.27 -11.84 -33.90
CA LEU A 532 -21.11 -11.14 -32.92
C LEU A 532 -21.16 -9.61 -33.14
N LEU A 533 -20.05 -9.02 -33.60
CA LEU A 533 -19.90 -7.56 -33.78
C LEU A 533 -20.89 -6.94 -34.78
N VAL A 534 -21.29 -7.70 -35.81
CA VAL A 534 -22.10 -7.21 -36.95
C VAL A 534 -23.50 -6.76 -36.54
N HIS A 535 -24.02 -7.18 -35.38
CA HIS A 535 -25.43 -7.00 -35.02
C HIS A 535 -25.76 -5.68 -34.29
N GLY A 536 -24.82 -5.07 -33.56
CA GLY A 536 -25.13 -4.01 -32.59
C GLY A 536 -25.31 -2.59 -33.15
N ILE A 537 -24.69 -2.26 -34.29
CA ILE A 537 -24.56 -0.87 -34.77
C ILE A 537 -25.88 -0.29 -35.29
N GLY A 538 -26.79 -1.13 -35.82
CA GLY A 538 -27.95 -0.67 -36.59
C GLY A 538 -29.05 0.08 -35.82
N TYR A 539 -29.06 0.06 -34.49
CA TYR A 539 -30.19 0.57 -33.68
C TYR A 539 -30.11 2.08 -33.33
N TRP A 540 -28.93 2.70 -33.54
CA TRP A 540 -28.58 4.05 -33.06
C TRP A 540 -29.45 5.19 -33.76
N ARG A 541 -28.83 6.32 -34.11
CA ARG A 541 -29.21 7.61 -34.79
C ARG A 541 -30.65 8.24 -34.93
N LEU A 542 -31.42 8.61 -33.86
CA LEU A 542 -32.72 9.39 -33.95
C LEU A 542 -33.33 9.94 -32.61
N ARG A 543 -33.40 11.27 -32.27
CA ARG A 543 -34.36 11.83 -31.22
C ARG A 543 -34.55 13.37 -31.02
N ARG A 544 -33.56 14.11 -30.47
CA ARG A 544 -33.74 15.06 -29.32
C ARG A 544 -34.63 16.31 -29.44
N GLU A 545 -34.55 17.01 -30.57
CA GLU A 545 -34.68 18.49 -30.66
C GLU A 545 -35.97 19.09 -30.03
N VAL A 546 -35.93 20.24 -29.30
CA VAL A 546 -36.99 21.32 -29.26
C VAL A 546 -36.80 22.55 -28.29
N ALA A 547 -36.39 22.43 -27.00
CA ALA A 547 -36.94 23.32 -25.91
C ALA A 547 -36.03 24.37 -25.19
N GLY A 548 -36.63 25.50 -24.71
CA GLY A 548 -36.14 26.33 -23.57
C GLY A 548 -36.45 27.86 -23.55
N ARG A 549 -36.43 28.51 -22.34
CA ARG A 549 -36.33 29.98 -21.96
C ARG A 549 -37.53 30.71 -21.25
N ARG A 550 -37.23 31.53 -20.18
CA ARG A 550 -37.86 32.80 -19.63
C ARG A 550 -38.23 32.85 -18.11
N GLN A 551 -37.62 33.72 -17.27
CA GLN A 551 -38.20 34.39 -16.05
C GLN A 551 -37.18 35.24 -15.22
N LEU A 552 -37.55 36.44 -14.70
CA LEU A 552 -37.09 37.07 -13.43
C LEU A 552 -37.78 38.46 -13.18
N GLU A 553 -38.00 38.91 -11.93
CA GLU A 553 -38.34 40.33 -11.64
C GLU A 553 -38.07 40.84 -10.19
N GLN A 554 -39.09 41.20 -9.38
CA GLN A 554 -39.04 42.19 -8.27
C GLN A 554 -38.68 41.64 -6.86
N ARG A 555 -38.19 42.50 -5.93
CA ARG A 555 -38.06 42.12 -4.49
C ARG A 555 -37.82 43.19 -3.37
N LEU A 556 -37.80 44.52 -3.61
CA LEU A 556 -37.00 45.44 -2.78
C LEU A 556 -37.75 46.66 -2.15
N ALA A 557 -37.92 46.72 -0.81
CA ALA A 557 -38.35 47.94 -0.06
C ALA A 557 -38.23 47.93 1.51
N GLU A 558 -38.03 46.79 2.17
CA GLU A 558 -38.61 46.54 3.53
C GLU A 558 -37.66 46.70 4.76
N VAL A 559 -36.63 47.57 4.71
CA VAL A 559 -35.35 47.27 5.44
C VAL A 559 -34.98 48.16 6.65
N THR A 560 -35.36 49.44 6.77
CA THR A 560 -34.54 50.41 7.55
C THR A 560 -34.78 50.54 9.07
N ASP A 561 -35.99 50.44 9.60
CA ASP A 561 -36.27 50.83 11.01
C ASP A 561 -35.80 49.80 12.07
N ASN A 562 -35.46 48.57 11.66
CA ASN A 562 -35.07 47.48 12.56
C ASN A 562 -33.54 47.36 12.76
N LEU A 563 -32.77 48.41 12.50
CA LEU A 563 -31.30 48.35 12.47
C LEU A 563 -30.65 48.57 13.86
N PRO A 564 -29.79 47.65 14.34
CA PRO A 564 -29.13 47.73 15.66
C PRO A 564 -27.89 48.64 15.63
N ALA A 565 -28.04 49.90 15.23
CA ALA A 565 -26.94 50.85 15.09
C ALA A 565 -27.36 52.29 15.42
N VAL A 566 -26.39 53.11 15.86
CA VAL A 566 -26.57 54.55 16.07
C VAL A 566 -26.14 55.28 14.80
N VAL A 567 -27.07 55.53 13.88
CA VAL A 567 -26.84 56.28 12.64
C VAL A 567 -26.57 57.74 12.98
N TYR A 568 -25.49 58.31 12.46
CA TYR A 568 -25.09 59.69 12.70
C TYR A 568 -24.70 60.41 11.41
N GLN A 569 -24.85 61.74 11.42
CA GLN A 569 -24.22 62.64 10.47
C GLN A 569 -23.17 63.46 11.24
N ALA A 570 -21.95 63.58 10.70
CA ALA A 570 -20.87 64.36 11.28
C ALA A 570 -20.42 65.45 10.30
N ARG A 571 -20.01 66.61 10.82
CA ARG A 571 -19.59 67.78 10.03
C ARG A 571 -18.37 68.43 10.69
N ARG A 572 -17.25 68.47 9.97
CA ARG A 572 -16.00 69.15 10.36
C ARG A 572 -15.96 70.52 9.68
N GLU A 573 -15.90 71.58 10.46
CA GLU A 573 -15.70 72.96 9.98
C GLU A 573 -14.24 73.22 9.57
N VAL A 574 -13.99 74.33 8.87
CA VAL A 574 -12.67 74.64 8.27
C VAL A 574 -11.56 74.73 9.32
N ASP A 575 -11.87 75.21 10.53
CA ASP A 575 -10.95 75.37 11.67
C ASP A 575 -10.57 74.04 12.37
N GLY A 576 -11.16 72.92 11.96
CA GLY A 576 -10.99 71.61 12.59
C GLY A 576 -12.03 71.28 13.67
N THR A 577 -12.98 72.17 13.94
CA THR A 577 -14.07 71.91 14.90
C THR A 577 -15.04 70.86 14.33
N LEU A 578 -15.25 69.77 15.06
CA LEU A 578 -16.17 68.69 14.70
C LEU A 578 -17.54 68.87 15.38
N SER A 579 -18.61 68.57 14.65
CA SER A 579 -20.01 68.62 15.10
C SER A 579 -20.82 67.44 14.56
N PHE A 580 -22.01 67.16 15.12
CA PHE A 580 -22.87 66.04 14.74
C PHE A 580 -24.32 66.49 14.47
N PRO A 581 -24.68 66.90 13.23
CA PRO A 581 -26.00 67.47 12.93
C PRO A 581 -27.21 66.53 13.03
N PHE A 582 -27.00 65.21 13.01
CA PHE A 582 -28.06 64.20 13.11
C PHE A 582 -27.53 62.97 13.86
N ILE A 583 -28.34 62.42 14.78
CA ILE A 583 -28.06 61.15 15.46
C ILE A 583 -29.40 60.41 15.70
N ALA A 584 -29.54 59.18 15.20
CA ALA A 584 -30.70 58.31 15.40
C ALA A 584 -30.23 56.94 15.93
N GLY A 585 -30.99 56.35 16.86
CA GLY A 585 -30.58 55.17 17.64
C GLY A 585 -30.13 55.51 19.07
N ASP A 586 -29.83 54.48 19.87
CA ASP A 586 -29.52 54.64 21.30
C ASP A 586 -28.05 54.99 21.58
N LEU A 587 -27.75 56.29 21.59
CA LEU A 587 -26.44 56.81 21.98
C LEU A 587 -26.11 56.60 23.47
N GLN A 588 -27.13 56.53 24.34
CA GLN A 588 -26.96 56.48 25.79
C GLN A 588 -26.49 55.09 26.26
N ALA A 589 -26.98 54.02 25.63
CA ALA A 589 -26.49 52.65 25.85
C ALA A 589 -25.05 52.44 25.37
N LEU A 590 -24.62 53.17 24.33
CA LEU A 590 -23.34 52.98 23.66
C LEU A 590 -22.20 53.83 24.28
N PHE A 591 -22.36 55.16 24.35
CA PHE A 591 -21.33 56.09 24.84
C PHE A 591 -21.53 56.51 26.32
N GLY A 592 -22.66 56.18 26.93
CA GLY A 592 -22.97 56.60 28.30
C GLY A 592 -23.20 58.10 28.44
N ILE A 593 -23.59 58.80 27.36
CA ILE A 593 -24.03 60.20 27.34
C ILE A 593 -25.29 60.34 26.46
N THR A 594 -26.10 61.35 26.74
CA THR A 594 -27.34 61.60 25.97
C THR A 594 -27.04 62.30 24.63
N ARG A 595 -27.93 62.10 23.65
CA ARG A 595 -27.87 62.80 22.35
C ARG A 595 -27.72 64.32 22.50
N GLN A 596 -28.48 64.94 23.41
CA GLN A 596 -28.40 66.39 23.67
C GLN A 596 -27.07 66.86 24.30
N GLN A 597 -26.28 65.97 24.91
CA GLN A 597 -24.93 66.32 25.38
C GLN A 597 -23.94 66.28 24.21
N ALA A 598 -23.98 65.23 23.39
CA ALA A 598 -23.16 65.10 22.19
C ALA A 598 -23.41 66.21 21.14
N GLU A 599 -24.67 66.62 20.96
CA GLU A 599 -25.05 67.73 20.06
C GLU A 599 -24.64 69.12 20.58
N ARG A 600 -24.36 69.26 21.88
CA ARG A 600 -23.92 70.55 22.49
C ARG A 600 -22.41 70.71 22.52
N ASP A 601 -21.67 69.65 22.81
CA ASP A 601 -20.22 69.63 22.74
C ASP A 601 -19.71 68.25 22.30
N ALA A 602 -19.26 68.17 21.05
CA ALA A 602 -18.71 66.96 20.45
C ALA A 602 -17.45 66.43 21.17
N ARG A 603 -16.76 67.26 21.96
CA ARG A 603 -15.59 66.83 22.76
C ARG A 603 -15.99 65.83 23.83
N THR A 604 -17.23 65.88 24.33
CA THR A 604 -17.75 64.93 25.33
C THR A 604 -17.80 63.48 24.83
N LEU A 605 -17.90 63.25 23.51
CA LEU A 605 -17.74 61.92 22.92
C LEU A 605 -16.28 61.45 22.97
N LEU A 606 -15.34 62.32 22.57
CA LEU A 606 -13.90 62.03 22.59
C LEU A 606 -13.36 61.83 24.01
N GLU A 607 -13.93 62.50 25.01
CA GLU A 607 -13.61 62.29 26.44
C GLU A 607 -13.99 60.90 26.96
N ARG A 608 -14.87 60.16 26.27
CA ARG A 608 -15.21 58.75 26.60
C ARG A 608 -14.35 57.72 25.87
N VAL A 609 -13.56 58.12 24.89
CA VAL A 609 -12.58 57.23 24.21
C VAL A 609 -11.37 56.99 25.10
N GLU A 610 -10.71 55.84 25.00
CA GLU A 610 -9.43 55.61 25.67
C GLU A 610 -8.29 56.50 25.18
N GLU A 611 -7.32 56.80 26.06
CA GLU A 611 -6.31 57.83 25.78
C GLU A 611 -5.46 57.54 24.54
N GLU A 612 -5.04 56.28 24.40
CA GLU A 612 -4.27 55.76 23.27
C GLU A 612 -5.00 55.92 21.93
N ASP A 613 -6.34 55.76 21.92
CA ASP A 613 -7.14 55.75 20.69
C ASP A 613 -7.56 57.18 20.27
N ARG A 614 -7.64 58.15 21.19
CA ARG A 614 -8.04 59.55 20.89
C ARG A 614 -7.21 60.19 19.78
N ALA A 615 -5.89 60.08 19.86
CA ALA A 615 -4.98 60.64 18.87
C ALA A 615 -5.19 59.99 17.49
N ARG A 616 -5.40 58.67 17.46
CA ARG A 616 -5.70 57.91 16.23
C ARG A 616 -7.02 58.32 15.60
N ILE A 617 -8.09 58.53 16.39
CA ILE A 617 -9.38 59.00 15.87
C ILE A 617 -9.23 60.39 15.25
N LEU A 618 -8.62 61.34 15.96
CA LEU A 618 -8.46 62.72 15.48
C LEU A 618 -7.63 62.76 14.19
N GLN A 619 -6.52 62.01 14.14
CA GLN A 619 -5.71 61.89 12.92
C GLN A 619 -6.47 61.24 11.76
N ALA A 620 -7.27 60.19 12.01
CA ALA A 620 -8.07 59.54 10.99
C ALA A 620 -9.19 60.44 10.44
N VAL A 621 -9.86 61.21 11.31
CA VAL A 621 -10.86 62.21 10.90
C VAL A 621 -10.22 63.31 10.05
N GLU A 622 -9.05 63.80 10.42
CA GLU A 622 -8.34 64.86 9.70
C GLU A 622 -7.83 64.39 8.32
N GLN A 623 -7.28 63.18 8.26
CA GLN A 623 -6.87 62.55 7.00
C GLN A 623 -8.07 62.27 6.09
N ALA A 624 -9.17 61.73 6.64
CA ALA A 624 -10.40 61.51 5.89
C ALA A 624 -11.04 62.82 5.40
N ALA A 625 -10.91 63.92 6.14
CA ALA A 625 -11.37 65.25 5.72
C ALA A 625 -10.58 65.74 4.51
N HIS A 626 -9.24 65.74 4.60
CA HIS A 626 -8.37 66.21 3.51
C HIS A 626 -8.49 65.38 2.24
N GLN A 627 -8.77 64.07 2.36
CA GLN A 627 -8.89 63.15 1.23
C GLN A 627 -10.34 62.97 0.74
N PHE A 628 -11.32 63.59 1.40
CA PHE A 628 -12.76 63.36 1.20
C PHE A 628 -13.11 61.86 1.19
N ALA A 629 -12.58 61.13 2.17
CA ALA A 629 -12.63 59.67 2.24
C ALA A 629 -13.64 59.14 3.29
N PRO A 630 -14.14 57.90 3.14
CA PRO A 630 -14.94 57.24 4.17
C PRO A 630 -14.18 57.09 5.48
N LEU A 631 -14.82 57.51 6.58
CA LEU A 631 -14.30 57.36 7.93
C LEU A 631 -14.65 55.96 8.44
N MET A 632 -13.67 55.06 8.48
CA MET A 632 -13.83 53.68 8.93
C MET A 632 -12.74 53.32 9.94
N LEU A 633 -13.14 53.10 11.21
CA LEU A 633 -12.22 52.68 12.26
C LEU A 633 -12.96 52.05 13.46
N GLU A 634 -12.22 51.28 14.26
CA GLU A 634 -12.65 50.79 15.57
C GLU A 634 -11.83 51.49 16.67
N PHE A 635 -12.45 51.74 17.83
CA PHE A 635 -11.83 52.37 18.99
C PHE A 635 -12.44 51.90 20.31
N ARG A 636 -11.67 52.04 21.39
CA ARG A 636 -12.08 51.65 22.75
C ARG A 636 -12.75 52.81 23.48
N LEU A 637 -13.84 52.52 24.18
CA LEU A 637 -14.45 53.41 25.17
C LEU A 637 -14.04 53.02 26.59
N ARG A 638 -13.81 54.05 27.42
CA ARG A 638 -13.57 53.95 28.86
C ARG A 638 -14.81 53.39 29.56
N GLY A 639 -14.71 52.15 30.03
CA GLY A 639 -15.81 51.47 30.72
C GLY A 639 -15.97 51.91 32.17
N ASN A 640 -17.22 51.98 32.64
CA ASN A 640 -17.57 52.19 34.06
C ASN A 640 -17.32 50.91 34.89
N GLY A 641 -16.08 50.43 34.93
CA GLY A 641 -15.64 49.28 35.75
C GLY A 641 -15.80 47.89 35.13
N ALA A 642 -16.30 47.77 33.89
CA ALA A 642 -16.58 46.48 33.23
C ALA A 642 -15.61 46.14 32.07
N GLY A 643 -14.41 46.73 32.06
CA GLY A 643 -13.45 46.63 30.94
C GLY A 643 -13.75 47.60 29.77
N PRO A 644 -12.86 47.68 28.77
CA PRO A 644 -13.05 48.55 27.61
C PRO A 644 -14.07 47.96 26.64
N ARG A 645 -15.01 48.78 26.16
CA ARG A 645 -15.91 48.41 25.05
C ARG A 645 -15.32 48.81 23.71
N TRP A 646 -15.51 47.99 22.69
CA TRP A 646 -15.12 48.32 21.31
C TRP A 646 -16.30 48.91 20.55
N VAL A 647 -16.10 50.07 19.92
CA VAL A 647 -17.09 50.70 19.03
C VAL A 647 -16.50 50.79 17.63
N ARG A 648 -17.26 50.33 16.63
CA ARG A 648 -16.93 50.55 15.21
C ARG A 648 -17.68 51.76 14.70
N THR A 649 -17.00 52.59 13.92
CA THR A 649 -17.58 53.69 13.13
C THR A 649 -17.40 53.41 11.64
N GLN A 650 -18.45 53.66 10.84
CA GLN A 650 -18.38 53.64 9.39
C GLN A 650 -19.24 54.77 8.82
N ALA A 651 -18.64 55.72 8.11
CA ALA A 651 -19.36 56.86 7.54
C ALA A 651 -18.81 57.29 6.17
N GLN A 652 -19.71 57.63 5.25
CA GLN A 652 -19.43 58.07 3.88
C GLN A 652 -19.52 59.60 3.77
N PRO A 653 -18.52 60.29 3.21
CA PRO A 653 -18.59 61.71 2.92
C PRO A 653 -19.50 61.95 1.70
N TYR A 654 -20.28 63.02 1.72
CA TYR A 654 -21.20 63.33 0.60
C TYR A 654 -21.38 64.83 0.32
N ALA A 655 -20.79 65.71 1.12
CA ALA A 655 -20.70 67.13 0.82
C ALA A 655 -19.36 67.72 1.31
N ALA A 656 -18.65 68.41 0.42
CA ALA A 656 -17.50 69.24 0.74
C ALA A 656 -17.61 70.61 0.06
N GLU A 657 -18.05 71.61 0.82
CA GLU A 657 -18.10 73.00 0.36
C GLU A 657 -17.10 73.84 1.16
N ALA A 658 -16.27 74.62 0.47
CA ALA A 658 -15.31 75.58 1.06
C ALA A 658 -14.37 75.04 2.17
N GLY A 659 -14.10 73.72 2.19
CA GLY A 659 -13.25 73.07 3.19
C GLY A 659 -13.99 72.51 4.42
N VAL A 660 -15.32 72.64 4.46
CA VAL A 660 -16.19 71.93 5.42
C VAL A 660 -16.50 70.55 4.87
N VAL A 661 -16.35 69.48 5.65
CA VAL A 661 -16.65 68.10 5.19
C VAL A 661 -17.76 67.48 6.03
N THR A 662 -18.74 66.87 5.36
CA THR A 662 -19.89 66.19 6.00
C THR A 662 -19.95 64.71 5.61
N TRP A 663 -20.04 63.85 6.62
CA TRP A 663 -20.25 62.40 6.49
C TRP A 663 -21.63 61.99 7.03
N SER A 664 -22.20 60.92 6.47
CA SER A 664 -23.31 60.15 7.05
C SER A 664 -22.88 58.71 7.27
N GLY A 665 -23.21 58.12 8.42
CA GLY A 665 -22.69 56.83 8.85
C GLY A 665 -23.35 56.28 10.10
N TYR A 666 -22.69 55.35 10.79
CA TYR A 666 -23.21 54.77 12.02
C TYR A 666 -22.11 54.32 12.99
N TRP A 667 -22.47 54.27 14.27
CA TRP A 667 -21.75 53.59 15.34
C TRP A 667 -22.45 52.28 15.73
N VAL A 668 -21.67 51.25 16.07
CA VAL A 668 -22.17 49.97 16.59
C VAL A 668 -21.22 49.42 17.64
N ASP A 669 -21.75 48.78 18.69
CA ASP A 669 -20.93 48.04 19.65
C ASP A 669 -20.38 46.78 18.97
N ALA A 670 -19.05 46.68 18.89
CA ALA A 670 -18.35 45.58 18.26
C ALA A 670 -17.91 44.50 19.27
N SER A 671 -18.12 44.70 20.58
CA SER A 671 -17.48 43.91 21.63
C SER A 671 -17.86 42.43 21.59
N GLU A 672 -19.15 42.11 21.46
CA GLU A 672 -19.61 40.71 21.33
C GLU A 672 -19.23 40.12 19.97
N ALA A 673 -19.42 40.88 18.88
CA ALA A 673 -19.08 40.44 17.52
C ALA A 673 -17.58 40.11 17.39
N ARG A 674 -16.70 40.84 18.09
CA ARG A 674 -15.25 40.58 18.17
C ARG A 674 -14.98 39.24 18.86
N ALA A 675 -15.54 39.03 20.06
CA ALA A 675 -15.35 37.80 20.82
C ALA A 675 -15.90 36.56 20.07
N GLN A 676 -17.04 36.70 19.39
CA GLN A 676 -17.60 35.65 18.53
C GLN A 676 -16.72 35.40 17.30
N ALA A 677 -16.16 36.44 16.66
CA ALA A 677 -15.27 36.30 15.52
C ALA A 677 -13.93 35.64 15.87
N ASP A 678 -13.33 35.99 17.02
CA ASP A 678 -12.09 35.39 17.50
C ASP A 678 -12.30 33.90 17.84
N ALA A 679 -13.39 33.55 18.52
CA ALA A 679 -13.76 32.17 18.82
C ALA A 679 -14.10 31.35 17.55
N LEU A 680 -14.83 31.94 16.60
CA LEU A 680 -15.12 31.33 15.30
C LEU A 680 -13.84 31.10 14.48
N THR A 681 -12.89 32.02 14.54
CA THR A 681 -11.59 31.88 13.85
C THR A 681 -10.77 30.73 14.43
N ALA A 682 -10.74 30.59 15.75
CA ALA A 682 -10.08 29.46 16.41
C ALA A 682 -10.74 28.10 16.05
N ALA A 683 -12.06 28.00 16.17
CA ALA A 683 -12.81 26.78 15.82
C ALA A 683 -12.70 26.43 14.32
N LYS A 684 -12.66 27.45 13.45
CA LYS A 684 -12.43 27.28 12.01
C LYS A 684 -11.04 26.72 11.75
N ALA A 685 -9.99 27.26 12.37
CA ALA A 685 -8.61 26.79 12.19
C ALA A 685 -8.44 25.32 12.63
N GLU A 686 -9.06 24.91 13.75
CA GLU A 686 -9.06 23.52 14.20
C GLU A 686 -9.79 22.59 13.19
N ALA A 687 -10.94 23.01 12.68
CA ALA A 687 -11.68 22.27 11.66
C ALA A 687 -10.94 22.17 10.31
N GLU A 688 -10.28 23.24 9.86
CA GLU A 688 -9.46 23.26 8.65
C GLU A 688 -8.21 22.36 8.80
N GLN A 689 -7.54 22.38 9.95
CA GLN A 689 -6.42 21.49 10.25
C GLN A 689 -6.83 20.01 10.27
N ALA A 690 -8.00 19.69 10.85
CA ALA A 690 -8.55 18.34 10.83
C ALA A 690 -8.96 17.88 9.42
N ALA A 691 -9.53 18.77 8.61
CA ALA A 691 -9.88 18.49 7.21
C ALA A 691 -8.64 18.27 6.33
N GLU A 692 -7.60 19.10 6.49
CA GLU A 692 -6.33 18.94 5.78
C GLU A 692 -5.63 17.62 6.18
N ALA A 693 -5.63 17.27 7.47
CA ALA A 693 -5.10 15.98 7.94
C ALA A 693 -5.86 14.78 7.35
N LYS A 694 -7.20 14.82 7.32
CA LYS A 694 -8.05 13.79 6.67
C LYS A 694 -7.75 13.66 5.18
N SER A 695 -7.66 14.78 4.46
CA SER A 695 -7.40 14.81 3.01
C SER A 695 -6.00 14.27 2.68
N ARG A 696 -4.98 14.72 3.42
CA ARG A 696 -3.59 14.24 3.33
C ARG A 696 -3.47 12.74 3.62
N PHE A 697 -4.16 12.24 4.65
CA PHE A 697 -4.21 10.79 4.93
C PHE A 697 -4.83 9.99 3.79
N LEU A 698 -5.96 10.43 3.22
CA LEU A 698 -6.59 9.77 2.07
C LEU A 698 -5.69 9.80 0.82
N ALA A 699 -5.00 10.91 0.56
CA ALA A 699 -4.05 11.02 -0.55
C ALA A 699 -2.86 10.07 -0.39
N THR A 700 -2.23 10.01 0.79
CA THR A 700 -1.13 9.08 1.09
C THR A 700 -1.59 7.64 0.99
N MET A 701 -2.68 7.25 1.68
CA MET A 701 -3.22 5.88 1.62
C MET A 701 -3.59 5.47 0.20
N SER A 702 -4.09 6.39 -0.63
CA SER A 702 -4.34 6.10 -2.04
C SER A 702 -3.05 5.84 -2.82
N HIS A 703 -1.97 6.60 -2.58
CA HIS A 703 -0.67 6.35 -3.20
C HIS A 703 -0.07 5.00 -2.79
N GLU A 704 -0.12 4.68 -1.49
CA GLU A 704 0.37 3.41 -0.93
C GLU A 704 -0.44 2.18 -1.36
N ILE A 705 -1.73 2.33 -1.71
CA ILE A 705 -2.55 1.24 -2.25
C ILE A 705 -2.46 1.17 -3.78
N ARG A 706 -2.45 2.31 -4.49
CA ARG A 706 -2.37 2.36 -5.97
C ARG A 706 -1.06 1.75 -6.48
N THR A 707 0.04 1.90 -5.76
CA THR A 707 1.36 1.38 -6.16
C THR A 707 1.38 -0.16 -6.25
N PRO A 708 1.09 -0.93 -5.17
CA PRO A 708 1.01 -2.39 -5.26
C PRO A 708 -0.14 -2.87 -6.16
N MET A 709 -1.29 -2.18 -6.18
CA MET A 709 -2.37 -2.51 -7.13
C MET A 709 -1.95 -2.36 -8.59
N SER A 710 -1.10 -1.39 -8.93
CA SER A 710 -0.54 -1.25 -10.28
C SER A 710 0.48 -2.35 -10.60
N GLY A 711 1.24 -2.81 -9.60
CA GLY A 711 2.10 -3.99 -9.72
C GLY A 711 1.29 -5.26 -10.01
N VAL A 712 0.21 -5.49 -9.25
CA VAL A 712 -0.72 -6.61 -9.47
C VAL A 712 -1.36 -6.54 -10.85
N LEU A 713 -1.88 -5.39 -11.27
CA LEU A 713 -2.43 -5.20 -12.62
C LEU A 713 -1.37 -5.47 -13.71
N GLY A 714 -0.12 -5.01 -13.55
CA GLY A 714 0.97 -5.32 -14.48
C GLY A 714 1.33 -6.82 -14.54
N MET A 715 1.26 -7.52 -13.41
CA MET A 715 1.44 -8.98 -13.37
C MET A 715 0.27 -9.73 -14.04
N LEU A 716 -0.96 -9.26 -13.87
CA LEU A 716 -2.13 -9.78 -14.57
C LEU A 716 -2.05 -9.51 -16.08
N GLU A 717 -1.62 -8.32 -16.50
CA GLU A 717 -1.43 -7.95 -17.90
C GLU A 717 -0.33 -8.80 -18.57
N VAL A 718 0.78 -9.06 -17.88
CA VAL A 718 1.83 -10.00 -18.33
C VAL A 718 1.28 -11.43 -18.44
N LEU A 719 0.44 -11.87 -17.51
CA LEU A 719 -0.23 -13.18 -17.59
C LEU A 719 -1.24 -13.24 -18.73
N ALA A 720 -2.01 -12.16 -19.00
CA ALA A 720 -3.00 -12.08 -20.08
C ALA A 720 -2.38 -12.27 -21.48
N HIS A 721 -1.17 -11.71 -21.66
CA HIS A 721 -0.37 -11.87 -22.89
C HIS A 721 0.45 -13.16 -22.92
N SER A 722 0.45 -13.94 -21.83
CA SER A 722 1.06 -15.26 -21.75
C SER A 722 0.10 -16.36 -22.27
N PRO A 723 0.59 -17.58 -22.51
CA PRO A 723 -0.28 -18.73 -22.79
C PRO A 723 -1.18 -19.08 -21.61
N LEU A 724 -2.43 -18.65 -21.72
CA LEU A 724 -3.51 -19.07 -20.84
C LEU A 724 -4.59 -19.83 -21.61
N ASP A 725 -5.07 -20.92 -21.00
CA ASP A 725 -6.27 -21.64 -21.45
C ASP A 725 -7.57 -20.84 -21.19
N ALA A 726 -8.72 -21.40 -21.58
CA ALA A 726 -10.00 -20.69 -21.49
C ALA A 726 -10.48 -20.46 -20.04
N GLU A 727 -10.18 -21.37 -19.11
CA GLU A 727 -10.55 -21.25 -17.70
C GLU A 727 -9.56 -20.34 -16.96
N GLN A 728 -8.26 -20.45 -17.28
CA GLN A 728 -7.25 -19.50 -16.82
C GLN A 728 -7.56 -18.07 -17.26
N LYS A 729 -8.00 -17.85 -18.51
CA LYS A 729 -8.45 -16.53 -18.98
C LYS A 729 -9.71 -16.04 -18.28
N ARG A 730 -10.65 -16.94 -17.97
CA ARG A 730 -11.86 -16.61 -17.19
C ARG A 730 -11.52 -16.21 -15.76
N ILE A 731 -10.61 -16.94 -15.11
CA ILE A 731 -10.12 -16.65 -13.76
C ILE A 731 -9.33 -15.33 -13.75
N LEU A 732 -8.43 -15.14 -14.72
CA LEU A 732 -7.64 -13.91 -14.85
C LEU A 732 -8.56 -12.70 -15.04
N GLY A 733 -9.53 -12.76 -15.96
CA GLY A 733 -10.49 -11.68 -16.18
C GLY A 733 -11.31 -11.34 -14.93
N VAL A 734 -11.70 -12.33 -14.12
CA VAL A 734 -12.37 -12.08 -12.82
C VAL A 734 -11.44 -11.39 -11.82
N ILE A 735 -10.14 -11.72 -11.80
CA ILE A 735 -9.16 -11.07 -10.92
C ILE A 735 -8.83 -9.65 -11.43
N GLU A 736 -8.76 -9.45 -12.74
CA GLU A 736 -8.56 -8.17 -13.42
C GLU A 736 -9.75 -7.22 -13.20
N ASP A 737 -10.99 -7.68 -13.45
CA ASP A 737 -12.22 -6.96 -13.09
C ASP A 737 -12.24 -6.59 -11.59
N SER A 738 -11.84 -7.52 -10.71
CA SER A 738 -11.79 -7.27 -9.26
C SER A 738 -10.73 -6.23 -8.87
N ALA A 739 -9.53 -6.31 -9.44
CA ALA A 739 -8.45 -5.38 -9.19
C ALA A 739 -8.74 -3.98 -9.75
N GLN A 740 -9.36 -3.91 -10.92
CA GLN A 740 -9.78 -2.67 -11.56
C GLN A 740 -10.99 -2.05 -10.84
N MET A 741 -11.91 -2.85 -10.29
CA MET A 741 -12.96 -2.37 -9.39
C MET A 741 -12.39 -1.80 -8.09
N LEU A 742 -11.44 -2.48 -7.44
CA LEU A 742 -10.74 -1.97 -6.24
C LEU A 742 -10.04 -0.64 -6.52
N ARG A 743 -9.40 -0.50 -7.68
CA ARG A 743 -8.80 0.76 -8.13
C ARG A 743 -9.85 1.84 -8.37
N GLN A 744 -10.97 1.55 -9.04
CA GLN A 744 -12.05 2.51 -9.27
C GLN A 744 -12.64 3.01 -7.95
N ILE A 745 -12.83 2.13 -6.96
CA ILE A 745 -13.30 2.51 -5.62
C ILE A 745 -12.33 3.49 -4.94
N LEU A 746 -11.02 3.27 -5.09
CA LEU A 746 -9.99 4.14 -4.52
C LEU A 746 -9.94 5.51 -5.22
N ASP A 747 -10.07 5.53 -6.54
CA ASP A 747 -10.07 6.75 -7.34
C ASP A 747 -11.38 7.55 -7.15
N ASP A 748 -12.55 6.89 -7.05
CA ASP A 748 -13.86 7.48 -6.68
C ASP A 748 -13.81 8.19 -5.31
N ILE A 749 -13.18 7.57 -4.30
CA ILE A 749 -13.06 8.15 -2.96
C ILE A 749 -12.19 9.41 -2.97
N LEU A 750 -11.11 9.44 -3.77
CA LEU A 750 -10.30 10.64 -3.94
C LEU A 750 -11.04 11.75 -4.68
N ASP A 751 -11.70 11.46 -5.80
CA ASP A 751 -12.46 12.47 -6.55
C ASP A 751 -13.61 13.03 -5.70
N TYR A 752 -14.33 12.19 -4.94
CA TYR A 752 -15.32 12.64 -3.97
C TYR A 752 -14.72 13.59 -2.92
N SER A 753 -13.57 13.24 -2.33
CA SER A 753 -12.88 14.09 -1.34
C SER A 753 -12.37 15.42 -1.95
N ARG A 754 -12.07 15.46 -3.25
CA ARG A 754 -11.70 16.69 -3.98
C ARG A 754 -12.92 17.53 -4.34
N LEU A 755 -14.05 16.90 -4.62
CA LEU A 755 -15.34 17.55 -4.88
C LEU A 755 -15.95 18.17 -3.61
N GLU A 756 -15.86 17.52 -2.45
CA GLU A 756 -16.26 18.13 -1.16
C GLU A 756 -15.43 19.38 -0.84
N ALA A 757 -14.12 19.35 -1.09
CA ALA A 757 -13.20 20.45 -0.83
C ALA A 757 -13.26 21.60 -1.87
N ASN A 758 -14.13 21.51 -2.89
CA ASN A 758 -14.15 22.38 -4.07
C ASN A 758 -12.75 22.54 -4.75
N ALA A 759 -11.89 21.53 -4.59
CA ALA A 759 -10.51 21.53 -5.09
C ALA A 759 -10.40 20.95 -6.52
N LEU A 760 -11.44 20.27 -7.00
CA LEU A 760 -11.56 19.87 -8.39
C LEU A 760 -11.96 21.09 -9.23
N ARG A 761 -11.15 21.40 -10.25
CA ARG A 761 -11.50 22.34 -11.33
C ARG A 761 -11.77 21.52 -12.59
N LEU A 762 -12.67 22.01 -13.45
CA LEU A 762 -12.83 21.48 -14.79
C LEU A 762 -11.84 22.18 -15.72
N GLU A 763 -11.23 21.42 -16.62
CA GLU A 763 -10.36 21.94 -17.66
C GLU A 763 -11.04 21.73 -19.02
N PRO A 764 -11.95 22.65 -19.43
CA PRO A 764 -12.57 22.58 -20.75
C PRO A 764 -11.49 22.82 -21.81
N VAL A 765 -11.44 21.90 -22.77
CA VAL A 765 -10.58 21.96 -23.95
C VAL A 765 -11.39 21.47 -25.16
N PRO A 766 -10.99 21.81 -26.40
CA PRO A 766 -11.57 21.20 -27.59
C PRO A 766 -11.50 19.68 -27.51
N GLN A 767 -12.66 19.02 -27.54
CA GLN A 767 -12.75 17.56 -27.39
C GLN A 767 -13.74 16.99 -28.43
N PRO A 768 -13.28 16.14 -29.37
CA PRO A 768 -14.20 15.46 -30.29
C PRO A 768 -15.04 14.42 -29.52
N LEU A 769 -16.32 14.74 -29.31
CA LEU A 769 -17.21 13.94 -28.45
C LEU A 769 -17.55 12.58 -29.04
N ARG A 770 -17.67 12.49 -30.38
CA ARG A 770 -18.05 11.26 -31.07
C ARG A 770 -17.02 10.13 -30.84
N PRO A 771 -15.71 10.31 -31.11
CA PRO A 771 -14.67 9.36 -30.71
C PRO A 771 -14.62 9.04 -29.21
N LEU A 772 -14.85 10.04 -28.35
CA LEU A 772 -14.87 9.86 -26.88
C LEU A 772 -15.98 8.89 -26.46
N LEU A 773 -17.23 9.17 -26.84
CA LEU A 773 -18.40 8.36 -26.50
C LEU A 773 -18.27 6.94 -27.06
N GLU A 774 -17.89 6.82 -28.33
CA GLU A 774 -17.66 5.52 -28.96
C GLU A 774 -16.53 4.74 -28.28
N SER A 775 -15.48 5.40 -27.78
CA SER A 775 -14.39 4.72 -27.04
C SER A 775 -14.86 4.10 -25.71
N VAL A 776 -15.80 4.76 -25.01
CA VAL A 776 -16.40 4.19 -23.78
C VAL A 776 -17.33 3.02 -24.12
N CYS A 777 -18.13 3.15 -25.18
CA CYS A 777 -18.94 2.03 -25.68
C CYS A 777 -18.09 0.84 -26.14
N ARG A 778 -16.96 1.07 -26.83
CA ARG A 778 -16.03 0.00 -27.23
C ARG A 778 -15.47 -0.75 -26.02
N LEU A 779 -15.10 -0.04 -24.95
CA LEU A 779 -14.59 -0.62 -23.72
C LEU A 779 -15.65 -1.47 -22.99
N LEU A 780 -16.87 -0.93 -22.83
CA LEU A 780 -17.96 -1.63 -22.12
C LEU A 780 -18.68 -2.70 -22.96
N SER A 781 -18.48 -2.72 -24.29
CA SER A 781 -19.06 -3.71 -25.21
C SER A 781 -18.75 -5.16 -24.81
N ALA A 782 -17.53 -5.44 -24.34
CA ALA A 782 -17.14 -6.77 -23.88
C ALA A 782 -17.95 -7.22 -22.65
N GLN A 783 -18.13 -6.33 -21.66
CA GLN A 783 -18.89 -6.61 -20.44
C GLN A 783 -20.41 -6.75 -20.72
N ALA A 784 -20.96 -5.91 -21.62
CA ALA A 784 -22.35 -6.05 -22.09
C ALA A 784 -22.55 -7.40 -22.83
N SER A 785 -21.65 -7.75 -23.75
CA SER A 785 -21.69 -9.01 -24.50
C SER A 785 -21.54 -10.23 -23.60
N ALA A 786 -20.70 -10.18 -22.56
CA ALA A 786 -20.54 -11.27 -21.59
C ALA A 786 -21.82 -11.53 -20.78
N ARG A 787 -22.65 -10.50 -20.57
CA ARG A 787 -23.97 -10.59 -19.94
C ARG A 787 -25.11 -10.87 -20.93
N GLY A 788 -24.84 -10.93 -22.24
CA GLY A 788 -25.85 -11.13 -23.28
C GLY A 788 -26.76 -9.93 -23.50
N LEU A 789 -26.27 -8.71 -23.21
CA LEU A 789 -26.98 -7.45 -23.44
C LEU A 789 -26.59 -6.82 -24.78
N ALA A 790 -27.54 -6.15 -25.44
CA ALA A 790 -27.24 -5.31 -26.60
C ALA A 790 -26.83 -3.88 -26.18
N LEU A 791 -25.79 -3.33 -26.81
CA LEU A 791 -25.29 -1.95 -26.61
C LEU A 791 -25.20 -1.25 -27.99
N GLN A 792 -25.74 -0.03 -28.13
CA GLN A 792 -26.26 0.51 -29.43
C GLN A 792 -25.67 1.89 -29.85
N VAL A 793 -25.63 2.25 -31.17
CA VAL A 793 -24.88 3.42 -31.75
C VAL A 793 -25.55 4.53 -32.75
N GLN A 794 -26.23 5.76 -32.73
CA GLN A 794 -26.82 7.05 -32.01
C GLN A 794 -25.85 8.13 -31.47
N ILE A 795 -24.99 8.67 -32.32
CA ILE A 795 -24.68 10.11 -32.20
C ILE A 795 -25.34 10.83 -33.37
N ASP A 796 -25.95 11.99 -33.10
CA ASP A 796 -26.65 12.82 -34.09
C ASP A 796 -25.86 13.04 -35.39
N PRO A 797 -26.54 13.23 -36.53
CA PRO A 797 -25.98 13.98 -37.65
C PRO A 797 -25.54 15.40 -37.29
N GLN A 798 -26.29 16.13 -36.46
CA GLN A 798 -26.11 17.57 -36.18
C GLN A 798 -25.09 17.89 -35.08
N LEU A 799 -24.58 16.89 -34.34
CA LEU A 799 -23.60 17.13 -33.27
C LEU A 799 -22.31 17.70 -33.87
N ALA A 800 -21.86 18.86 -33.37
CA ALA A 800 -20.65 19.52 -33.86
C ALA A 800 -19.40 18.62 -33.74
N PRO A 801 -18.35 18.85 -34.54
CA PRO A 801 -17.18 17.96 -34.59
C PRO A 801 -16.46 17.81 -33.24
N ALA A 802 -16.33 18.91 -32.50
CA ALA A 802 -15.77 18.97 -31.15
C ALA A 802 -16.45 20.07 -30.32
N HIS A 803 -16.35 19.95 -29.00
CA HIS A 803 -16.89 20.89 -28.02
C HIS A 803 -15.85 21.18 -26.95
N GLU A 804 -15.91 22.39 -26.37
CA GLU A 804 -15.13 22.76 -25.18
C GLU A 804 -15.66 22.03 -23.95
N VAL A 805 -14.97 20.97 -23.51
CA VAL A 805 -15.34 20.21 -22.31
C VAL A 805 -14.16 19.41 -21.76
N ASP A 806 -14.17 19.20 -20.43
CA ASP A 806 -13.27 18.26 -19.79
C ASP A 806 -13.58 16.82 -20.24
N GLY A 807 -12.80 16.33 -21.20
CA GLY A 807 -12.94 15.00 -21.79
C GLY A 807 -12.66 13.84 -20.83
N VAL A 808 -11.98 14.08 -19.70
CA VAL A 808 -11.77 13.07 -18.65
C VAL A 808 -13.02 12.94 -17.79
N ARG A 809 -13.60 14.06 -17.37
CA ARG A 809 -14.81 14.07 -16.52
C ARG A 809 -16.07 13.68 -17.30
N LEU A 810 -16.20 14.08 -18.56
CA LEU A 810 -17.31 13.62 -19.40
C LEU A 810 -17.22 12.10 -19.66
N ARG A 811 -16.01 11.57 -19.86
CA ARG A 811 -15.76 10.12 -19.96
C ARG A 811 -16.14 9.39 -18.66
N GLN A 812 -15.81 9.95 -17.50
CA GLN A 812 -16.15 9.41 -16.18
C GLN A 812 -17.67 9.36 -15.95
N ILE A 813 -18.40 10.43 -16.28
CA ILE A 813 -19.88 10.48 -16.23
C ILE A 813 -20.48 9.37 -17.11
N VAL A 814 -20.07 9.29 -18.38
CA VAL A 814 -20.62 8.35 -19.36
C VAL A 814 -20.31 6.90 -18.99
N PHE A 815 -19.09 6.61 -18.52
CA PHE A 815 -18.70 5.28 -18.05
C PHE A 815 -19.52 4.83 -16.83
N ASN A 816 -19.68 5.70 -15.83
CA ASN A 816 -20.42 5.37 -14.61
C ASN A 816 -21.92 5.11 -14.87
N LEU A 817 -22.56 5.87 -15.76
CA LEU A 817 -23.96 5.63 -16.13
C LEU A 817 -24.12 4.31 -16.92
N LEU A 818 -23.28 4.06 -17.94
CA LEU A 818 -23.33 2.82 -18.73
C LEU A 818 -23.00 1.56 -17.91
N SER A 819 -21.98 1.64 -17.04
CA SER A 819 -21.59 0.52 -16.18
C SER A 819 -22.73 0.12 -15.23
N ASN A 820 -23.43 1.09 -14.64
CA ASN A 820 -24.62 0.82 -13.84
C ASN A 820 -25.77 0.20 -14.66
N ALA A 821 -26.06 0.71 -15.86
CA ALA A 821 -27.08 0.14 -16.76
C ALA A 821 -26.78 -1.33 -17.12
N ILE A 822 -25.53 -1.66 -17.45
CA ILE A 822 -25.06 -3.03 -17.73
C ILE A 822 -25.10 -3.91 -16.46
N LYS A 823 -24.84 -3.31 -15.29
CA LYS A 823 -24.85 -4.01 -13.99
C LYS A 823 -26.25 -4.41 -13.53
N PHE A 824 -27.25 -3.54 -13.69
CA PHE A 824 -28.62 -3.74 -13.19
C PHE A 824 -29.62 -4.27 -14.24
N THR A 825 -29.17 -4.46 -15.49
CA THR A 825 -29.93 -5.19 -16.53
C THR A 825 -29.49 -6.66 -16.58
N PRO A 826 -30.33 -7.63 -16.17
CA PRO A 826 -29.95 -9.05 -16.23
C PRO A 826 -30.11 -9.65 -17.64
N ARG A 827 -31.04 -9.11 -18.46
CA ARG A 827 -31.27 -9.43 -19.88
C ARG A 827 -31.96 -8.24 -20.54
N GLY A 828 -31.63 -7.93 -21.79
CA GLY A 828 -32.25 -6.84 -22.54
C GLY A 828 -31.23 -6.02 -23.35
N GLU A 829 -31.48 -4.72 -23.45
CA GLU A 829 -30.61 -3.75 -24.10
C GLU A 829 -30.28 -2.55 -23.21
N VAL A 830 -29.15 -1.91 -23.51
CA VAL A 830 -28.63 -0.67 -22.90
C VAL A 830 -28.29 0.31 -24.04
N ARG A 831 -28.63 1.59 -23.85
CA ARG A 831 -28.68 2.58 -24.93
C ARG A 831 -28.12 3.93 -24.47
N LEU A 832 -27.10 4.42 -25.16
CA LEU A 832 -26.40 5.70 -24.97
C LEU A 832 -27.22 7.02 -24.76
N GLN A 833 -28.39 7.20 -25.36
CA GLN A 833 -28.63 8.06 -26.53
C GLN A 833 -27.95 9.47 -26.61
N VAL A 834 -27.36 9.81 -27.77
CA VAL A 834 -26.80 11.14 -28.07
C VAL A 834 -27.27 11.74 -29.40
N GLU A 835 -27.76 12.97 -29.34
CA GLU A 835 -28.48 13.69 -30.40
C GLU A 835 -28.10 15.21 -30.37
N VAL A 836 -28.94 16.18 -30.76
CA VAL A 836 -28.82 17.65 -30.46
C VAL A 836 -30.17 18.26 -30.00
N MET A 837 -30.23 19.16 -29.01
CA MET A 837 -31.51 19.69 -28.46
C MET A 837 -32.11 20.91 -29.18
N GLY A 838 -31.35 21.61 -30.02
CA GLY A 838 -31.77 22.83 -30.71
C GLY A 838 -30.56 23.53 -31.34
N PRO A 839 -30.78 24.67 -32.04
CA PRO A 839 -29.69 25.40 -32.68
C PRO A 839 -28.70 25.94 -31.66
N THR A 840 -27.45 26.06 -32.10
CA THR A 840 -26.34 26.67 -31.36
C THR A 840 -26.69 28.12 -31.01
N SER A 841 -26.45 28.51 -29.77
CA SER A 841 -26.74 29.85 -29.25
C SER A 841 -25.79 30.90 -29.83
N GLU A 842 -26.17 32.18 -29.76
CA GLU A 842 -25.33 33.31 -30.17
C GLU A 842 -23.98 33.32 -29.42
N ASP A 843 -23.96 32.78 -28.19
CA ASP A 843 -22.76 32.57 -27.35
C ASP A 843 -21.93 31.31 -27.73
N GLY A 844 -22.15 30.73 -28.92
CA GLY A 844 -21.44 29.55 -29.43
C GLY A 844 -21.81 28.20 -28.77
N ARG A 845 -22.75 28.18 -27.81
CA ARG A 845 -23.13 26.96 -27.07
C ARG A 845 -24.19 26.11 -27.78
N GLN A 846 -23.87 24.85 -28.04
CA GLN A 846 -24.78 23.83 -28.57
C GLN A 846 -25.47 23.06 -27.40
N PRO A 847 -26.80 23.01 -27.34
CA PRO A 847 -27.52 22.34 -26.24
C PRO A 847 -27.62 20.82 -26.44
N LEU A 848 -27.25 20.06 -25.40
CA LEU A 848 -27.10 18.60 -25.41
C LEU A 848 -27.87 17.91 -24.26
N ARG A 849 -28.13 16.61 -24.41
CA ARG A 849 -28.94 15.73 -23.51
C ARG A 849 -28.55 14.24 -23.67
N LEU A 850 -27.47 13.78 -23.03
CA LEU A 850 -27.03 12.38 -23.10
C LEU A 850 -27.98 11.50 -22.27
N SER A 851 -28.61 10.46 -22.83
CA SER A 851 -29.66 9.70 -22.12
C SER A 851 -29.39 8.19 -22.09
N VAL A 852 -28.73 7.72 -21.02
CA VAL A 852 -28.45 6.30 -20.80
C VAL A 852 -29.73 5.58 -20.38
N THR A 853 -30.33 4.83 -21.30
CA THR A 853 -31.54 4.02 -21.08
C THR A 853 -31.18 2.54 -20.95
N ASP A 854 -31.81 1.85 -20.01
CA ASP A 854 -31.74 0.40 -19.85
C ASP A 854 -33.13 -0.24 -19.77
N THR A 855 -33.16 -1.57 -19.80
CA THR A 855 -34.36 -2.41 -19.72
C THR A 855 -34.28 -3.36 -18.51
N GLY A 856 -33.60 -2.91 -17.46
CA GLY A 856 -33.27 -3.69 -16.27
C GLY A 856 -34.35 -3.75 -15.23
N MET A 857 -33.96 -4.03 -13.98
CA MET A 857 -34.90 -4.22 -12.88
C MET A 857 -35.70 -2.96 -12.49
N GLY A 858 -35.27 -1.78 -12.91
CA GLY A 858 -35.85 -0.50 -12.51
C GLY A 858 -35.72 -0.19 -11.00
N ILE A 859 -36.22 0.97 -10.59
CA ILE A 859 -36.05 1.52 -9.24
C ILE A 859 -37.42 1.96 -8.71
N ALA A 860 -37.67 1.75 -7.40
CA ALA A 860 -38.92 2.16 -6.76
C ALA A 860 -38.96 3.70 -6.51
N PRO A 861 -40.13 4.37 -6.63
CA PRO A 861 -40.22 5.83 -6.53
C PRO A 861 -39.67 6.43 -5.22
N GLU A 862 -39.79 5.70 -4.11
CA GLU A 862 -39.31 6.10 -2.78
C GLU A 862 -37.77 6.10 -2.69
N GLN A 863 -37.12 5.29 -3.54
CA GLN A 863 -35.66 5.17 -3.60
C GLN A 863 -35.04 6.26 -4.47
N LEU A 864 -35.72 6.69 -5.54
CA LEU A 864 -35.23 7.74 -6.47
C LEU A 864 -34.79 9.02 -5.75
N GLN A 865 -35.55 9.45 -4.74
CA GLN A 865 -35.26 10.66 -3.95
C GLN A 865 -33.94 10.62 -3.17
N HIS A 866 -33.37 9.42 -2.98
CA HIS A 866 -32.19 9.18 -2.16
C HIS A 866 -30.95 8.73 -2.97
N LEU A 867 -31.08 8.50 -4.29
CA LEU A 867 -30.00 7.96 -5.13
C LEU A 867 -28.79 8.90 -5.30
N PHE A 868 -29.00 10.21 -5.25
CA PHE A 868 -27.93 11.20 -5.40
C PHE A 868 -27.20 11.50 -4.09
N ALA A 869 -27.68 10.97 -2.96
CA ALA A 869 -27.01 11.12 -1.67
C ALA A 869 -25.79 10.16 -1.60
N PRO A 870 -24.60 10.65 -1.19
CA PRO A 870 -23.39 9.84 -1.18
C PRO A 870 -23.53 8.63 -0.25
N PHE A 871 -22.86 7.53 -0.60
CA PHE A 871 -22.90 6.23 0.09
C PHE A 871 -24.28 5.54 0.17
N THR A 872 -25.32 6.12 -0.42
CA THR A 872 -26.69 5.58 -0.33
C THR A 872 -26.91 4.49 -1.37
N GLN A 873 -27.54 3.38 -0.97
CA GLN A 873 -27.77 2.20 -1.82
C GLN A 873 -29.22 1.73 -1.71
N ALA A 874 -29.81 1.31 -2.84
CA ALA A 874 -31.24 1.08 -3.00
C ALA A 874 -31.76 -0.22 -2.36
N GLY A 875 -31.77 -0.28 -1.02
CA GLY A 875 -32.55 -1.23 -0.24
C GLY A 875 -31.96 -2.64 -0.05
N ALA A 876 -32.46 -3.33 0.98
CA ALA A 876 -31.90 -4.58 1.50
C ALA A 876 -31.98 -5.80 0.56
N TYR A 877 -32.72 -5.72 -0.56
CA TYR A 877 -32.87 -6.82 -1.51
C TYR A 877 -31.74 -6.87 -2.56
N ILE A 878 -31.06 -5.75 -2.83
CA ILE A 878 -29.99 -5.64 -3.85
C ILE A 878 -28.62 -6.04 -3.27
N GLN A 879 -28.47 -6.04 -1.94
CA GLN A 879 -27.19 -6.25 -1.23
C GLN A 879 -26.53 -7.62 -1.42
N ARG A 880 -27.22 -8.64 -1.96
CA ARG A 880 -26.67 -10.00 -2.07
C ARG A 880 -25.86 -10.26 -3.35
N ASP A 881 -26.25 -9.66 -4.47
CA ASP A 881 -25.72 -10.05 -5.79
C ASP A 881 -24.88 -8.96 -6.48
N HIS A 882 -25.07 -7.67 -6.13
CA HIS A 882 -24.57 -6.55 -6.93
C HIS A 882 -24.00 -5.37 -6.10
N GLY A 883 -23.08 -5.66 -5.18
CA GLY A 883 -22.39 -4.65 -4.35
C GLY A 883 -21.70 -3.52 -5.14
N GLY A 884 -21.61 -2.34 -4.52
CA GLY A 884 -20.93 -1.15 -5.06
C GLY A 884 -20.68 -0.12 -3.95
N THR A 885 -20.20 1.07 -4.28
CA THR A 885 -19.90 2.13 -3.29
C THR A 885 -21.08 3.04 -2.97
N GLY A 886 -22.00 3.26 -3.92
CA GLY A 886 -22.99 4.33 -3.84
C GLY A 886 -22.42 5.74 -4.11
N LEU A 887 -21.16 5.85 -4.59
CA LEU A 887 -20.52 7.14 -4.88
C LEU A 887 -20.66 7.57 -6.35
N GLY A 888 -20.54 6.64 -7.30
CA GLY A 888 -20.43 6.96 -8.72
C GLY A 888 -21.54 7.85 -9.29
N LEU A 889 -22.79 7.69 -8.83
CA LEU A 889 -23.92 8.53 -9.26
C LEU A 889 -23.90 9.93 -8.61
N SER A 890 -23.53 10.05 -7.34
CA SER A 890 -23.33 11.36 -6.68
C SER A 890 -22.16 12.14 -7.30
N ILE A 891 -21.12 11.44 -7.75
CA ILE A 891 -20.00 12.03 -8.51
C ILE A 891 -20.49 12.51 -9.88
N CYS A 892 -21.27 11.70 -10.63
CA CYS A 892 -21.87 12.14 -11.89
C CYS A 892 -22.71 13.40 -11.72
N HIS A 893 -23.60 13.44 -10.73
CA HIS A 893 -24.47 14.58 -10.45
C HIS A 893 -23.66 15.86 -10.20
N ARG A 894 -22.64 15.81 -9.33
CA ARG A 894 -21.83 17.00 -9.01
C ARG A 894 -20.91 17.42 -10.17
N LEU A 895 -20.35 16.50 -10.95
CA LEU A 895 -19.59 16.84 -12.16
C LEU A 895 -20.48 17.48 -13.23
N VAL A 896 -21.71 16.98 -13.43
CA VAL A 896 -22.68 17.57 -14.37
C VAL A 896 -23.09 18.98 -13.91
N GLN A 897 -23.34 19.20 -12.61
CA GLN A 897 -23.59 20.54 -12.07
C GLN A 897 -22.41 21.50 -12.28
N MET A 898 -21.17 21.02 -12.16
CA MET A 898 -19.97 21.84 -12.44
C MET A 898 -19.81 22.15 -13.94
N MET A 899 -20.35 21.31 -14.83
CA MET A 899 -20.46 21.56 -16.27
C MET A 899 -21.69 22.43 -16.64
N GLU A 900 -22.27 23.15 -15.68
CA GLU A 900 -23.49 23.97 -15.84
C GLU A 900 -24.70 23.18 -16.37
N GLY A 901 -24.74 21.88 -16.07
CA GLY A 901 -25.74 20.93 -16.53
C GLY A 901 -26.67 20.38 -15.45
N GLU A 902 -27.54 19.47 -15.88
CA GLU A 902 -28.58 18.84 -15.07
C GLU A 902 -28.59 17.33 -15.31
N LEU A 903 -28.72 16.52 -14.25
CA LEU A 903 -28.83 15.05 -14.32
C LEU A 903 -30.17 14.61 -13.72
N GLU A 904 -31.09 14.18 -14.57
CA GLU A 904 -32.36 13.56 -14.16
C GLU A 904 -32.30 12.03 -14.24
N LEU A 905 -33.19 11.37 -13.49
CA LEU A 905 -33.33 9.92 -13.47
C LEU A 905 -34.82 9.54 -13.48
N HIS A 906 -35.24 8.82 -14.51
CA HIS A 906 -36.59 8.29 -14.66
C HIS A 906 -36.54 6.76 -14.63
N SER A 907 -37.38 6.12 -13.82
CA SER A 907 -37.43 4.66 -13.76
C SER A 907 -38.79 4.17 -13.27
N THR A 908 -39.25 3.05 -13.82
CA THR A 908 -40.35 2.26 -13.27
C THR A 908 -39.79 0.90 -12.85
N LEU A 909 -40.14 0.44 -11.65
CA LEU A 909 -39.78 -0.89 -11.17
C LEU A 909 -40.31 -1.97 -12.14
N GLY A 910 -39.40 -2.75 -12.73
CA GLY A 910 -39.69 -3.79 -13.73
C GLY A 910 -39.66 -3.35 -15.20
N GLU A 911 -39.50 -2.05 -15.51
CA GLU A 911 -39.43 -1.55 -16.90
C GLU A 911 -38.06 -0.99 -17.30
N GLY A 912 -37.16 -0.76 -16.32
CA GLY A 912 -35.81 -0.26 -16.54
C GLY A 912 -35.58 1.17 -16.03
N THR A 913 -34.41 1.73 -16.34
CA THR A 913 -33.96 3.06 -15.88
C THR A 913 -33.47 3.91 -17.04
N CYS A 914 -33.74 5.22 -17.01
CA CYS A 914 -33.21 6.21 -17.93
C CYS A 914 -32.57 7.36 -17.16
N ALA A 915 -31.25 7.55 -17.31
CA ALA A 915 -30.50 8.66 -16.74
C ALA A 915 -30.22 9.71 -17.84
N GLU A 916 -30.71 10.93 -17.66
CA GLU A 916 -30.64 12.01 -18.66
C GLU A 916 -29.75 13.17 -18.18
N VAL A 917 -28.64 13.40 -18.88
CA VAL A 917 -27.63 14.44 -18.61
C VAL A 917 -27.76 15.57 -19.63
N ARG A 918 -28.29 16.72 -19.22
CA ARG A 918 -28.40 17.94 -20.04
C ARG A 918 -27.14 18.80 -19.85
N LEU A 919 -26.56 19.28 -20.94
CA LEU A 919 -25.34 20.10 -20.99
C LEU A 919 -25.49 21.20 -22.06
N SER A 920 -24.76 22.31 -21.92
CA SER A 920 -24.73 23.38 -22.93
C SER A 920 -23.27 23.76 -23.19
N LEU A 921 -22.65 23.08 -24.16
CA LEU A 921 -21.21 23.13 -24.41
C LEU A 921 -20.89 24.06 -25.58
N VAL A 922 -19.81 24.83 -25.50
CA VAL A 922 -19.34 25.68 -26.61
C VAL A 922 -18.83 24.78 -27.74
N GLU A 923 -19.19 25.08 -28.99
CA GLU A 923 -18.60 24.44 -30.16
C GLU A 923 -17.14 24.87 -30.33
N ALA A 924 -16.22 23.91 -30.44
CA ALA A 924 -14.82 24.21 -30.72
C ALA A 924 -14.59 24.42 -32.22
N GLY A 925 -13.49 25.10 -32.59
CA GLY A 925 -13.18 25.40 -33.98
C GLY A 925 -13.00 24.12 -34.82
N ILE A 926 -13.44 24.18 -36.09
CA ILE A 926 -13.30 23.05 -37.02
C ILE A 926 -11.83 22.67 -37.22
N ALA A 927 -10.92 23.66 -37.26
CA ALA A 927 -9.49 23.44 -37.35
C ALA A 927 -8.92 22.70 -36.11
N ASP A 928 -9.38 23.05 -34.91
CA ASP A 928 -8.96 22.40 -33.66
C ASP A 928 -9.48 20.95 -33.62
N ALA A 929 -10.72 20.73 -34.06
CA ALA A 929 -11.32 19.40 -34.19
C ALA A 929 -10.58 18.51 -35.20
N GLU A 930 -10.16 19.06 -36.33
CA GLU A 930 -9.36 18.36 -37.35
C GLU A 930 -7.94 18.06 -36.86
N ALA A 931 -7.29 18.99 -36.15
CA ALA A 931 -5.98 18.77 -35.53
C ALA A 931 -6.02 17.64 -34.48
N LEU A 932 -7.01 17.66 -33.57
CA LEU A 932 -7.20 16.63 -32.55
C LEU A 932 -7.60 15.27 -33.13
N ALA A 933 -8.38 15.26 -34.22
CA ALA A 933 -8.67 14.02 -34.94
C ALA A 933 -7.40 13.45 -35.58
N ALA A 934 -6.55 14.29 -36.18
CA ALA A 934 -5.28 13.88 -36.77
C ALA A 934 -4.30 13.35 -35.70
N GLU A 935 -4.19 13.98 -34.53
CA GLU A 935 -3.38 13.45 -33.42
C GLU A 935 -3.89 12.08 -32.94
N GLN A 936 -5.21 11.95 -32.74
CA GLN A 936 -5.82 10.70 -32.25
C GLN A 936 -5.71 9.55 -33.26
N GLU A 937 -5.84 9.82 -34.56
CA GLU A 937 -5.67 8.80 -35.61
C GLU A 937 -4.20 8.42 -35.81
N GLN A 938 -3.26 9.36 -35.64
CA GLN A 938 -1.83 9.09 -35.65
C GLN A 938 -1.34 8.33 -34.41
N ALA A 939 -2.08 8.35 -33.28
CA ALA A 939 -1.61 7.91 -31.97
C ALA A 939 -1.17 6.43 -31.88
N ALA A 940 -1.69 5.55 -32.75
CA ALA A 940 -1.48 4.11 -32.67
C ALA A 940 -0.08 3.62 -33.08
N LEU A 941 0.59 4.25 -34.04
CA LEU A 941 1.88 3.79 -34.60
C LEU A 941 2.85 4.95 -34.86
N LEU A 942 4.16 4.68 -34.85
CA LEU A 942 5.14 5.64 -35.37
C LEU A 942 5.07 5.72 -36.91
N PRO A 943 5.50 6.84 -37.52
CA PRO A 943 5.61 7.01 -38.97
C PRO A 943 6.30 5.82 -39.67
N PRO A 944 5.89 5.45 -40.90
CA PRO A 944 6.41 4.25 -41.59
C PRO A 944 7.94 4.19 -41.75
N ALA A 945 8.62 5.35 -41.83
CA ALA A 945 10.08 5.45 -41.84
C ALA A 945 10.69 5.02 -40.49
N LEU A 946 10.23 5.61 -39.38
CA LEU A 946 10.74 5.33 -38.03
C LEU A 946 10.57 3.87 -37.60
N ARG A 947 9.58 3.16 -38.14
CA ARG A 947 9.38 1.72 -37.92
C ARG A 947 10.42 0.81 -38.58
N GLN A 948 11.43 1.36 -39.26
CA GLN A 948 12.61 0.62 -39.72
C GLN A 948 13.83 0.77 -38.79
N ALA A 949 13.80 1.73 -37.85
CA ALA A 949 14.93 1.99 -36.97
C ALA A 949 15.13 0.90 -35.91
N ARG A 950 16.38 0.63 -35.54
CA ARG A 950 16.78 -0.39 -34.58
C ARG A 950 17.16 0.21 -33.23
N VAL A 951 16.37 -0.08 -32.20
CA VAL A 951 16.64 0.37 -30.82
C VAL A 951 17.36 -0.71 -30.01
N LEU A 952 18.47 -0.37 -29.37
CA LEU A 952 19.08 -1.22 -28.34
C LEU A 952 18.48 -0.85 -26.98
N VAL A 953 18.02 -1.84 -26.21
CA VAL A 953 17.48 -1.65 -24.86
C VAL A 953 18.35 -2.41 -23.87
N ILE A 954 18.92 -1.68 -22.91
CA ILE A 954 19.79 -2.18 -21.85
C ILE A 954 19.06 -2.04 -20.52
N GLU A 955 18.67 -3.15 -19.93
CA GLU A 955 17.82 -3.22 -18.75
C GLU A 955 18.05 -4.57 -18.08
N ASP A 956 18.39 -4.59 -16.79
CA ASP A 956 18.76 -5.83 -16.09
C ASP A 956 17.54 -6.66 -15.65
N HIS A 957 16.44 -5.99 -15.29
CA HIS A 957 15.28 -6.66 -14.72
C HIS A 957 14.32 -7.23 -15.81
N PRO A 958 14.07 -8.56 -15.86
CA PRO A 958 13.30 -9.18 -16.95
C PRO A 958 11.86 -8.67 -17.12
N THR A 959 11.20 -8.22 -16.05
CA THR A 959 9.85 -7.63 -16.15
C THR A 959 9.89 -6.27 -16.86
N ASN A 960 10.94 -5.48 -16.61
CA ASN A 960 11.12 -4.19 -17.26
C ASN A 960 11.52 -4.37 -18.74
N GLN A 961 12.38 -5.36 -19.03
CA GLN A 961 12.71 -5.78 -20.40
C GLN A 961 11.43 -6.12 -21.20
N ALA A 962 10.58 -6.99 -20.65
CA ALA A 962 9.33 -7.41 -21.29
C ALA A 962 8.36 -6.23 -21.49
N MET A 963 8.23 -5.37 -20.48
CA MET A 963 7.40 -4.17 -20.53
C MET A 963 7.90 -3.16 -21.58
N MET A 964 9.21 -2.95 -21.71
CA MET A 964 9.78 -2.07 -22.73
C MET A 964 9.65 -2.65 -24.14
N ALA A 965 9.90 -3.94 -24.30
CA ALA A 965 9.69 -4.65 -25.57
C ALA A 965 8.23 -4.55 -26.04
N TRP A 966 7.25 -4.76 -25.15
CA TRP A 966 5.83 -4.56 -25.48
C TRP A 966 5.56 -3.13 -25.97
N ARG A 967 6.05 -2.09 -25.27
CA ARG A 967 5.84 -0.69 -25.69
C ARG A 967 6.45 -0.40 -27.06
N LEU A 968 7.66 -0.90 -27.34
CA LEU A 968 8.31 -0.76 -28.65
C LEU A 968 7.58 -1.55 -29.74
N GLN A 969 6.99 -2.71 -29.43
CA GLN A 969 6.14 -3.47 -30.34
C GLN A 969 4.83 -2.73 -30.68
N GLN A 970 4.16 -2.13 -29.70
CA GLN A 970 2.95 -1.32 -29.94
C GLN A 970 3.25 -0.12 -30.86
N LEU A 971 4.41 0.51 -30.73
CA LEU A 971 4.84 1.61 -31.61
C LEU A 971 5.39 1.12 -32.96
N GLY A 972 5.61 -0.19 -33.12
CA GLY A 972 6.06 -0.85 -34.35
C GLY A 972 7.57 -0.79 -34.60
N VAL A 973 8.40 -0.71 -33.54
CA VAL A 973 9.85 -0.47 -33.65
C VAL A 973 10.67 -1.76 -33.43
N PRO A 974 11.53 -2.14 -34.40
CA PRO A 974 12.57 -3.16 -34.20
C PRO A 974 13.50 -2.85 -33.03
N HIS A 975 13.71 -3.80 -32.12
CA HIS A 975 14.56 -3.61 -30.95
C HIS A 975 15.29 -4.90 -30.54
N VAL A 976 16.38 -4.73 -29.79
CA VAL A 976 17.16 -5.82 -29.16
C VAL A 976 17.29 -5.53 -27.67
N LEU A 977 17.05 -6.54 -26.84
CA LEU A 977 17.24 -6.49 -25.39
C LEU A 977 18.60 -7.09 -24.99
N VAL A 978 19.26 -6.47 -24.02
CA VAL A 978 20.46 -6.98 -23.34
C VAL A 978 20.39 -6.69 -21.83
N GLY A 979 21.03 -7.53 -21.02
CA GLY A 979 20.88 -7.52 -19.55
C GLY A 979 21.84 -6.59 -18.79
N ASP A 980 22.88 -6.06 -19.43
CA ASP A 980 23.86 -5.16 -18.80
C ASP A 980 24.59 -4.32 -19.86
N GLY A 981 25.31 -3.28 -19.41
CA GLY A 981 26.05 -2.39 -20.30
C GLY A 981 27.17 -3.06 -21.09
N GLN A 982 27.79 -4.15 -20.60
CA GLN A 982 28.86 -4.84 -21.33
C GLN A 982 28.27 -5.58 -22.54
N GLN A 983 27.16 -6.30 -22.35
CA GLN A 983 26.39 -6.88 -23.45
C GLN A 983 25.93 -5.80 -24.45
N GLY A 984 25.64 -4.59 -23.98
CA GLY A 984 25.36 -3.43 -24.83
C GLY A 984 26.54 -3.00 -25.71
N LEU A 985 27.73 -2.85 -25.12
CA LEU A 985 28.97 -2.52 -25.85
C LEU A 985 29.35 -3.63 -26.85
N ASP A 986 29.18 -4.90 -26.47
CA ASP A 986 29.45 -6.06 -27.32
C ASP A 986 28.51 -6.06 -28.53
N ARG A 987 27.20 -5.82 -28.33
CA ARG A 987 26.22 -5.68 -29.43
C ARG A 987 26.54 -4.51 -30.34
N LEU A 988 26.94 -3.37 -29.79
CA LEU A 988 27.40 -2.20 -30.56
C LEU A 988 28.75 -2.44 -31.26
N ALA A 989 29.50 -3.50 -30.94
CA ALA A 989 30.67 -3.91 -31.71
C ALA A 989 30.31 -4.81 -32.92
N SER A 990 29.20 -5.55 -32.85
CA SER A 990 28.76 -6.50 -33.90
C SER A 990 27.63 -6.01 -34.80
N GLU A 991 26.79 -5.08 -34.35
CA GLU A 991 25.54 -4.71 -35.01
C GLU A 991 25.30 -3.18 -35.00
N HIS A 992 24.57 -2.69 -36.01
CA HIS A 992 24.13 -1.30 -36.08
C HIS A 992 22.82 -1.07 -35.30
N PHE A 993 22.75 0.06 -34.61
CA PHE A 993 21.58 0.56 -33.90
C PHE A 993 21.46 2.08 -34.10
N ASP A 994 20.22 2.57 -34.09
CA ASP A 994 19.88 3.97 -34.35
C ASP A 994 19.59 4.77 -33.07
N LEU A 995 19.40 4.07 -31.94
CA LEU A 995 19.13 4.62 -30.61
C LEU A 995 19.48 3.58 -29.54
N VAL A 996 19.95 4.03 -28.37
CA VAL A 996 20.02 3.21 -27.15
C VAL A 996 19.04 3.74 -26.11
N ILE A 997 18.38 2.83 -25.38
CA ILE A 997 17.65 3.12 -24.15
C ILE A 997 18.31 2.29 -23.03
N THR A 998 18.73 2.91 -21.93
CA THR A 998 19.45 2.23 -20.85
C THR A 998 18.87 2.61 -19.49
N ASP A 999 18.75 1.66 -18.55
CA ASP A 999 18.63 2.03 -17.13
C ASP A 999 19.92 2.71 -16.69
N CYS A 1000 19.80 3.69 -15.79
CA CYS A 1000 20.92 4.31 -15.09
C CYS A 1000 21.69 3.32 -14.20
N ARG A 1001 21.01 2.37 -13.53
CA ARG A 1001 21.56 1.52 -12.47
C ARG A 1001 21.37 0.03 -12.82
N MET A 1002 22.45 -0.65 -13.18
CA MET A 1002 22.47 -2.08 -13.53
C MET A 1002 23.76 -2.74 -13.02
N PRO A 1003 23.78 -4.06 -12.78
CA PRO A 1003 24.99 -4.82 -12.45
C PRO A 1003 25.97 -4.90 -13.64
N VAL A 1004 27.19 -5.35 -13.35
CA VAL A 1004 28.33 -5.49 -14.28
C VAL A 1004 28.84 -4.15 -14.83
N LEU A 1005 28.03 -3.43 -15.60
CA LEU A 1005 28.33 -2.11 -16.13
C LEU A 1005 27.05 -1.26 -16.13
N ASP A 1006 27.02 -0.23 -15.28
CA ASP A 1006 25.88 0.67 -15.15
C ASP A 1006 25.70 1.58 -16.39
N GLY A 1007 24.52 2.18 -16.55
CA GLY A 1007 24.21 3.00 -17.73
C GLY A 1007 25.15 4.19 -17.90
N PHE A 1008 25.61 4.78 -16.80
CA PHE A 1008 26.55 5.91 -16.81
C PHE A 1008 27.94 5.49 -17.33
N ALA A 1009 28.46 4.36 -16.87
CA ALA A 1009 29.74 3.80 -17.29
C ALA A 1009 29.68 3.27 -18.73
N PHE A 1010 28.58 2.62 -19.10
CA PHE A 1010 28.26 2.25 -20.48
C PHE A 1010 28.34 3.47 -21.41
N THR A 1011 27.67 4.57 -21.06
CA THR A 1011 27.60 5.75 -21.94
C THR A 1011 28.95 6.46 -22.03
N ARG A 1012 29.70 6.58 -20.92
CA ARG A 1012 31.08 7.11 -20.96
C ARG A 1012 32.00 6.30 -21.89
N LEU A 1013 31.95 4.97 -21.82
CA LEU A 1013 32.75 4.09 -22.69
C LEU A 1013 32.30 4.18 -24.16
N LEU A 1014 31.00 4.36 -24.42
CA LEU A 1014 30.49 4.64 -25.76
C LEU A 1014 31.02 5.97 -26.31
N ARG A 1015 30.97 7.06 -25.53
CA ARG A 1015 31.50 8.37 -25.95
C ARG A 1015 33.02 8.36 -26.17
N GLU A 1016 33.78 7.66 -25.34
CA GLU A 1016 35.21 7.43 -25.58
C GLU A 1016 35.47 6.68 -26.90
N ARG A 1017 34.66 5.66 -27.20
CA ARG A 1017 34.77 4.89 -28.44
C ARG A 1017 34.42 5.72 -29.67
N GLU A 1018 33.33 6.49 -29.62
CA GLU A 1018 32.95 7.43 -30.68
C GLU A 1018 34.09 8.42 -30.97
N GLY A 1019 34.62 9.08 -29.92
CA GLY A 1019 35.72 10.04 -30.04
C GLY A 1019 37.03 9.44 -30.57
N ARG A 1020 37.37 8.18 -30.21
CA ARG A 1020 38.56 7.48 -30.73
C ARG A 1020 38.40 6.98 -32.17
N THR A 1021 37.18 6.72 -32.63
CA THR A 1021 36.92 6.10 -33.95
C THR A 1021 36.38 7.08 -34.99
N GLY A 1022 35.99 8.29 -34.60
CA GLY A 1022 35.34 9.27 -35.48
C GLY A 1022 33.93 8.86 -35.89
N GLN A 1023 33.28 7.95 -35.15
CA GLN A 1023 31.91 7.53 -35.40
C GLN A 1023 30.92 8.64 -34.99
N PRO A 1024 29.78 8.79 -35.71
CA PRO A 1024 28.75 9.75 -35.36
C PRO A 1024 28.12 9.39 -33.99
N ARG A 1025 27.77 10.42 -33.21
CA ARG A 1025 27.18 10.26 -31.87
C ARG A 1025 25.85 9.52 -31.94
N LEU A 1026 25.78 8.34 -31.31
CA LEU A 1026 24.55 7.57 -31.14
C LEU A 1026 23.72 8.14 -29.99
N ALA A 1027 22.42 8.35 -30.18
CA ALA A 1027 21.56 8.88 -29.13
C ALA A 1027 21.33 7.84 -28.02
N VAL A 1028 21.39 8.27 -26.76
CA VAL A 1028 21.20 7.43 -25.56
C VAL A 1028 20.17 8.05 -24.62
N LEU A 1029 19.05 7.34 -24.41
CA LEU A 1029 17.99 7.73 -23.48
C LEU A 1029 18.16 6.98 -22.16
N ALA A 1030 18.17 7.71 -21.05
CA ALA A 1030 18.30 7.15 -19.71
C ALA A 1030 16.93 6.83 -19.09
N LEU A 1031 16.82 5.72 -18.37
CA LEU A 1031 15.66 5.39 -17.53
C LEU A 1031 16.06 5.48 -16.05
N THR A 1032 15.31 6.24 -15.26
CA THR A 1032 15.54 6.38 -13.81
C THR A 1032 14.28 6.11 -12.99
N ALA A 1033 14.44 5.54 -11.79
CA ALA A 1033 13.37 5.37 -10.81
C ALA A 1033 12.96 6.67 -10.10
N SER A 1034 13.74 7.75 -10.23
CA SER A 1034 13.40 9.07 -9.68
C SER A 1034 14.04 10.20 -10.48
N VAL A 1035 13.30 11.28 -10.72
CA VAL A 1035 13.78 12.50 -11.39
C VAL A 1035 14.10 13.56 -10.33
N LEU A 1036 15.02 13.22 -9.43
CA LEU A 1036 15.71 14.18 -8.56
C LEU A 1036 16.88 14.78 -9.35
N ASP A 1037 17.20 16.05 -9.09
CA ASP A 1037 18.18 16.82 -9.88
C ASP A 1037 19.55 16.15 -10.01
N ASP A 1038 19.98 15.38 -9.00
CA ASP A 1038 21.29 14.74 -8.97
C ASP A 1038 21.43 13.57 -9.96
N ASP A 1039 20.44 12.67 -10.07
CA ASP A 1039 20.51 11.61 -11.08
C ASP A 1039 20.35 12.21 -12.51
N ALA A 1040 19.56 13.27 -12.68
CA ALA A 1040 19.45 14.00 -13.96
C ALA A 1040 20.73 14.78 -14.32
N ARG A 1041 21.51 15.24 -13.33
CA ARG A 1041 22.86 15.80 -13.51
C ARG A 1041 23.84 14.70 -13.96
N ARG A 1042 23.90 13.59 -13.24
CA ARG A 1042 24.79 12.45 -13.53
C ARG A 1042 24.55 11.84 -14.93
N CYS A 1043 23.32 11.84 -15.43
CA CYS A 1043 23.01 11.42 -16.81
C CYS A 1043 23.71 12.31 -17.85
N ARG A 1044 23.66 13.64 -17.67
CA ARG A 1044 24.30 14.62 -18.57
C ARG A 1044 25.82 14.54 -18.49
N GLU A 1045 26.38 14.43 -17.29
CA GLU A 1045 27.82 14.22 -17.05
C GLU A 1045 28.33 12.92 -17.71
N ALA A 1046 27.50 11.86 -17.77
CA ALA A 1046 27.82 10.62 -18.48
C ALA A 1046 27.70 10.70 -20.01
N GLY A 1047 27.14 11.79 -20.56
CA GLY A 1047 26.94 11.98 -21.99
C GLY A 1047 25.67 11.35 -22.57
N MET A 1048 24.64 11.12 -21.73
CA MET A 1048 23.29 10.73 -22.18
C MET A 1048 22.53 11.95 -22.72
N ASP A 1049 21.53 11.72 -23.58
CA ASP A 1049 20.91 12.77 -24.39
C ASP A 1049 19.49 13.18 -23.91
N GLU A 1050 18.74 12.27 -23.27
CA GLU A 1050 17.49 12.59 -22.55
C GLU A 1050 17.30 11.63 -21.36
N VAL A 1051 16.55 12.06 -20.33
CA VAL A 1051 16.26 11.27 -19.11
C VAL A 1051 14.75 11.06 -18.99
N LEU A 1052 14.33 9.81 -18.79
CA LEU A 1052 12.93 9.39 -18.73
C LEU A 1052 12.63 8.71 -17.38
N ALA A 1053 11.50 9.08 -16.78
CA ALA A 1053 11.04 8.49 -15.51
C ALA A 1053 10.44 7.09 -15.70
N LYS A 1054 10.74 6.17 -14.78
CA LYS A 1054 9.94 4.97 -14.51
C LYS A 1054 8.82 5.34 -13.52
N PRO A 1055 7.55 4.93 -13.71
CA PRO A 1055 7.03 4.13 -14.82
C PRO A 1055 6.82 4.96 -16.11
N LEU A 1056 7.43 4.50 -17.21
CA LEU A 1056 7.37 5.18 -18.50
C LEU A 1056 6.03 4.94 -19.22
N SER A 1057 5.35 5.99 -19.69
CA SER A 1057 4.12 5.82 -20.50
C SER A 1057 4.42 5.54 -21.98
N LEU A 1058 3.47 4.93 -22.69
CA LEU A 1058 3.59 4.68 -24.14
C LEU A 1058 3.70 6.00 -24.94
N ALA A 1059 2.96 7.04 -24.53
CA ALA A 1059 3.00 8.36 -25.15
C ALA A 1059 4.34 9.07 -24.92
N THR A 1060 4.89 8.97 -23.70
CA THR A 1060 6.21 9.53 -23.34
C THR A 1060 7.32 8.85 -24.15
N LEU A 1061 7.30 7.52 -24.26
CA LEU A 1061 8.25 6.78 -25.10
C LEU A 1061 8.10 7.16 -26.58
N ARG A 1062 6.87 7.26 -27.10
CA ARG A 1062 6.60 7.69 -28.48
C ARG A 1062 7.18 9.09 -28.77
N ALA A 1063 7.00 10.05 -27.86
CA ALA A 1063 7.54 11.40 -28.02
C ALA A 1063 9.07 11.41 -28.07
N ALA A 1064 9.74 10.65 -27.20
CA ALA A 1064 11.20 10.52 -27.22
C ALA A 1064 11.70 9.84 -28.51
N LEU A 1065 11.02 8.80 -29.00
CA LEU A 1065 11.35 8.12 -30.25
C LEU A 1065 11.14 9.02 -31.48
N LEU A 1066 10.09 9.84 -31.51
CA LEU A 1066 9.87 10.85 -32.57
C LEU A 1066 11.00 11.89 -32.60
N ARG A 1067 11.56 12.24 -31.43
CA ARG A 1067 12.62 13.25 -31.29
C ARG A 1067 14.01 12.73 -31.67
N TRP A 1068 14.37 11.52 -31.25
CA TRP A 1068 15.76 11.02 -31.31
C TRP A 1068 16.07 10.01 -32.40
N LEU A 1069 15.08 9.42 -33.08
CA LEU A 1069 15.37 8.48 -34.18
C LEU A 1069 15.86 9.22 -35.44
N PRO A 1070 17.00 8.84 -36.04
CA PRO A 1070 17.61 9.58 -37.17
C PRO A 1070 16.70 9.78 -38.38
N GLN A 1071 15.80 8.83 -38.68
CA GLN A 1071 14.88 8.95 -39.81
C GLN A 1071 13.78 10.02 -39.61
N ALA A 1072 13.60 10.58 -38.41
CA ALA A 1072 12.73 11.75 -38.20
C ALA A 1072 13.35 13.00 -38.83
N GLN A 1073 14.68 13.14 -38.71
CA GLN A 1073 15.43 14.31 -39.18
C GLN A 1073 15.47 14.42 -40.72
N GLY A 1074 15.19 13.33 -41.43
CA GLY A 1074 15.06 13.30 -42.89
C GLY A 1074 13.71 13.82 -43.42
N GLN A 1075 12.67 13.84 -42.59
CA GLN A 1075 11.41 14.52 -42.91
C GLN A 1075 11.38 15.86 -42.17
N ARG A 1076 11.78 16.92 -42.86
CA ARG A 1076 11.28 18.26 -42.54
C ARG A 1076 9.77 18.26 -42.75
N PHE A 1077 9.03 17.99 -41.67
CA PHE A 1077 7.82 18.74 -41.42
C PHE A 1077 8.18 20.22 -41.51
N GLU A 1078 7.38 21.00 -42.21
CA GLU A 1078 7.54 22.45 -42.19
C GLU A 1078 7.28 22.91 -40.76
N GLU A 1079 8.35 23.34 -40.07
CA GLU A 1079 8.19 24.06 -38.81
C GLU A 1079 7.24 25.23 -39.09
N PRO A 1080 6.14 25.39 -38.31
CA PRO A 1080 5.40 26.63 -38.33
C PRO A 1080 6.42 27.74 -38.09
N VAL A 1081 6.46 28.73 -38.99
CA VAL A 1081 7.32 29.90 -38.80
C VAL A 1081 6.73 30.72 -37.66
N LEU A 1082 7.05 30.29 -36.44
CA LEU A 1082 7.04 31.15 -35.27
C LEU A 1082 7.97 32.31 -35.62
N GLU A 1083 7.35 33.47 -35.83
CA GLU A 1083 8.03 34.69 -36.23
C GLU A 1083 9.19 34.99 -35.27
N SER A 1084 10.23 35.64 -35.77
CA SER A 1084 11.45 35.91 -35.04
C SER A 1084 11.25 36.93 -33.90
N ALA A 1085 10.62 36.49 -32.81
CA ALA A 1085 10.56 37.20 -31.55
C ALA A 1085 11.95 37.18 -30.90
N THR A 1086 12.52 38.37 -30.69
CA THR A 1086 13.90 38.58 -30.24
C THR A 1086 14.13 38.32 -28.75
N ASP A 1087 13.18 37.68 -28.06
CA ASP A 1087 12.98 37.81 -26.62
C ASP A 1087 13.56 36.66 -25.78
N GLY A 1088 14.44 35.85 -26.36
CA GLY A 1088 15.15 34.77 -25.65
C GLY A 1088 16.02 35.24 -24.45
N VAL A 1089 16.15 36.55 -24.23
CA VAL A 1089 16.88 37.20 -23.12
C VAL A 1089 15.95 37.60 -21.96
N MET A 1090 14.62 37.41 -22.10
CA MET A 1090 13.61 37.80 -21.11
C MET A 1090 13.06 36.59 -20.34
N LEU A 1091 12.36 36.85 -19.23
CA LEU A 1091 11.47 35.83 -18.65
C LEU A 1091 10.22 35.69 -19.53
N PRO A 1092 9.66 34.47 -19.70
CA PRO A 1092 8.36 34.30 -20.35
C PRO A 1092 7.27 35.01 -19.53
N ASP A 1093 6.43 35.79 -20.20
CA ASP A 1093 5.33 36.50 -19.56
C ASP A 1093 4.20 35.54 -19.14
N LEU A 1094 3.19 36.06 -18.43
CA LEU A 1094 2.09 35.22 -17.94
C LEU A 1094 1.27 34.58 -19.09
N ALA A 1095 1.17 35.23 -20.25
CA ALA A 1095 0.53 34.65 -21.43
C ALA A 1095 1.36 33.49 -22.02
N THR A 1096 2.67 33.66 -22.15
CA THR A 1096 3.61 32.61 -22.60
C THR A 1096 3.65 31.44 -21.62
N LEU A 1097 3.68 31.70 -20.31
CA LEU A 1097 3.58 30.65 -19.28
C LEU A 1097 2.26 29.89 -19.40
N ARG A 1098 1.13 30.59 -19.59
CA ARG A 1098 -0.18 29.95 -19.81
C ARG A 1098 -0.21 29.11 -21.08
N GLN A 1099 0.35 29.59 -22.18
CA GLN A 1099 0.44 28.84 -23.44
C GLN A 1099 1.34 27.60 -23.31
N ARG A 1100 2.42 27.69 -22.52
CA ARG A 1100 3.41 26.62 -22.31
C ARG A 1100 2.96 25.54 -21.32
N PHE A 1101 2.15 25.90 -20.32
CA PHE A 1101 1.70 25.00 -19.25
C PHE A 1101 0.18 24.76 -19.25
N GLY A 1102 -0.53 25.18 -20.31
CA GLY A 1102 -1.94 24.87 -20.58
C GLY A 1102 -2.99 25.54 -19.69
N SER A 1103 -2.61 26.04 -18.51
CA SER A 1103 -3.55 26.55 -17.50
C SER A 1103 -3.10 27.87 -16.91
N GLN A 1104 -4.01 28.85 -16.85
CA GLN A 1104 -3.71 30.16 -16.26
C GLN A 1104 -3.41 30.06 -14.76
N ALA A 1105 -4.12 29.21 -14.03
CA ALA A 1105 -3.87 28.99 -12.62
C ALA A 1105 -2.47 28.39 -12.35
N VAL A 1106 -1.99 27.52 -13.25
CA VAL A 1106 -0.63 26.97 -13.19
C VAL A 1106 0.40 28.05 -13.55
N ALA A 1107 0.13 28.89 -14.55
CA ALA A 1107 1.00 30.01 -14.90
C ALA A 1107 1.13 31.04 -13.76
N GLU A 1108 0.03 31.39 -13.09
CA GLU A 1108 -0.01 32.28 -11.93
C GLU A 1108 0.72 31.66 -10.73
N GLN A 1109 0.48 30.38 -10.44
CA GLN A 1109 1.19 29.66 -9.37
C GLN A 1109 2.70 29.54 -9.65
N LEU A 1110 3.11 29.32 -10.90
CA LEU A 1110 4.52 29.26 -11.30
C LEU A 1110 5.19 30.64 -11.23
N ARG A 1111 4.49 31.72 -11.62
CA ARG A 1111 4.93 33.10 -11.41
C ARG A 1111 5.19 33.35 -9.92
N ASP A 1112 4.20 33.10 -9.08
CA ASP A 1112 4.27 33.44 -7.65
C ASP A 1112 5.35 32.63 -6.94
N SER A 1113 5.50 31.34 -7.32
CA SER A 1113 6.59 30.48 -6.83
C SER A 1113 7.97 30.97 -7.28
N LEU A 1114 8.13 31.42 -8.53
CA LEU A 1114 9.39 31.95 -9.05
C LEU A 1114 9.78 33.25 -8.32
N LEU A 1115 8.84 34.17 -8.16
CA LEU A 1115 9.06 35.43 -7.45
C LEU A 1115 9.50 35.18 -6.00
N GLN A 1116 8.77 34.34 -5.27
CA GLN A 1116 9.06 34.01 -3.87
C GLN A 1116 10.40 33.28 -3.70
N ALA A 1117 10.75 32.37 -4.62
CA ALA A 1117 12.04 31.67 -4.58
C ALA A 1117 13.23 32.59 -4.93
N SER A 1118 13.06 33.48 -5.91
CA SER A 1118 14.14 34.36 -6.37
C SER A 1118 14.47 35.50 -5.40
N GLU A 1119 13.50 36.05 -4.66
CA GLU A 1119 13.77 37.14 -3.70
C GLU A 1119 14.84 36.75 -2.66
N GLY A 1120 14.68 35.57 -2.04
CA GLY A 1120 15.61 35.07 -1.03
C GLY A 1120 16.99 34.68 -1.58
N ASP A 1121 17.05 34.03 -2.75
CA ASP A 1121 18.32 33.60 -3.36
C ASP A 1121 19.12 34.78 -3.94
N LEU A 1122 18.46 35.79 -4.50
CA LEU A 1122 19.15 36.98 -5.02
C LEU A 1122 19.73 37.83 -3.89
N ALA A 1123 19.01 37.94 -2.76
CA ALA A 1123 19.53 38.59 -1.54
C ALA A 1123 20.65 37.77 -0.85
N ALA A 1124 20.75 36.46 -1.10
CA ALA A 1124 21.90 35.65 -0.66
C ALA A 1124 23.09 35.79 -1.62
N LEU A 1125 22.85 35.76 -2.93
CA LEU A 1125 23.86 35.94 -3.97
C LEU A 1125 24.53 37.32 -3.90
N GLN A 1126 23.78 38.40 -3.65
CA GLN A 1126 24.35 39.74 -3.44
C GLN A 1126 25.33 39.77 -2.25
N ARG A 1127 24.96 39.16 -1.11
CA ARG A 1127 25.85 39.07 0.06
C ARG A 1127 27.08 38.21 -0.19
N ALA A 1128 26.98 37.15 -0.99
CA ALA A 1128 28.14 36.35 -1.40
C ALA A 1128 29.12 37.18 -2.27
N LEU A 1129 28.60 37.99 -3.20
CA LEU A 1129 29.41 38.90 -4.01
C LEU A 1129 30.08 40.00 -3.17
N GLU A 1130 29.38 40.58 -2.19
CA GLU A 1130 29.94 41.56 -1.24
C GLU A 1130 31.03 40.94 -0.34
N ALA A 1131 30.88 39.68 0.06
CA ALA A 1131 31.86 38.93 0.83
C ALA A 1131 33.06 38.41 -0.01
N GLY A 1132 32.95 38.45 -1.34
CA GLY A 1132 33.94 37.85 -2.25
C GLY A 1132 33.93 36.31 -2.27
N ASP A 1133 32.85 35.69 -1.81
CA ASP A 1133 32.72 34.23 -1.68
C ASP A 1133 32.30 33.59 -3.00
N ARG A 1134 33.27 32.96 -3.70
CA ARG A 1134 33.04 32.25 -4.97
C ARG A 1134 32.13 31.03 -4.81
N GLU A 1135 32.25 30.28 -3.72
CA GLU A 1135 31.50 29.02 -3.52
C GLU A 1135 30.03 29.31 -3.21
N ALA A 1136 29.75 30.26 -2.31
CA ALA A 1136 28.39 30.71 -2.03
C ALA A 1136 27.75 31.39 -3.25
N ALA A 1137 28.52 32.18 -4.01
CA ALA A 1137 28.02 32.79 -5.24
C ALA A 1137 27.66 31.73 -6.29
N ALA A 1138 28.50 30.70 -6.49
CA ALA A 1138 28.21 29.59 -7.39
C ALA A 1138 26.96 28.81 -6.95
N LEU A 1139 26.82 28.52 -5.66
CA LEU A 1139 25.68 27.78 -5.10
C LEU A 1139 24.34 28.49 -5.33
N HIS A 1140 24.24 29.79 -5.00
CA HIS A 1140 23.01 30.54 -5.19
C HIS A 1140 22.71 30.84 -6.66
N LEU A 1141 23.73 31.08 -7.49
CA LEU A 1141 23.54 31.27 -8.93
C LEU A 1141 23.11 29.97 -9.65
N HIS A 1142 23.60 28.81 -9.22
CA HIS A 1142 23.17 27.52 -9.76
C HIS A 1142 21.71 27.21 -9.40
N ARG A 1143 21.27 27.52 -8.16
CA ARG A 1143 19.86 27.44 -7.77
C ARG A 1143 18.96 28.32 -8.65
N GLN A 1144 19.38 29.56 -8.92
CA GLN A 1144 18.66 30.45 -9.84
C GLN A 1144 18.63 29.91 -11.28
N ALA A 1145 19.73 29.31 -11.77
CA ALA A 1145 19.76 28.65 -13.08
C ALA A 1145 18.72 27.51 -13.20
N GLY A 1146 18.52 26.73 -12.12
CA GLY A 1146 17.49 25.70 -12.03
C GLY A 1146 16.07 26.26 -12.15
N GLY A 1147 15.73 27.28 -11.35
CA GLY A 1147 14.42 27.94 -11.40
C GLY A 1147 14.10 28.56 -12.76
N LEU A 1148 15.09 29.21 -13.39
CA LEU A 1148 14.98 29.77 -14.74
C LEU A 1148 14.76 28.69 -15.80
N GLY A 1149 15.45 27.55 -15.69
CA GLY A 1149 15.27 26.40 -16.57
C GLY A 1149 13.85 25.82 -16.49
N ALA A 1150 13.30 25.69 -15.28
CA ALA A 1150 11.97 25.14 -15.04
C ALA A 1150 10.85 25.96 -15.71
N VAL A 1151 10.89 27.29 -15.63
CA VAL A 1151 9.90 28.16 -16.28
C VAL A 1151 10.11 28.30 -17.79
N GLY A 1152 11.29 27.94 -18.31
CA GLY A 1152 11.62 27.96 -19.74
C GLY A 1152 12.46 29.14 -20.22
N ALA A 1153 13.04 29.93 -19.30
CA ALA A 1153 13.96 31.02 -19.62
C ALA A 1153 15.36 30.49 -19.95
N THR A 1154 15.45 29.66 -21.01
CA THR A 1154 16.61 28.78 -21.27
C THR A 1154 17.93 29.53 -21.49
N ALA A 1155 17.94 30.70 -22.12
CA ALA A 1155 19.18 31.46 -22.29
C ALA A 1155 19.60 32.19 -21.00
N LEU A 1156 18.67 32.65 -20.16
CA LEU A 1156 19.01 33.17 -18.82
C LEU A 1156 19.57 32.05 -17.93
N ALA A 1157 18.98 30.85 -17.97
CA ALA A 1157 19.53 29.66 -17.32
C ALA A 1157 20.93 29.27 -17.88
N GLY A 1158 21.13 29.40 -19.19
CA GLY A 1158 22.43 29.20 -19.84
C GLY A 1158 23.49 30.21 -19.39
N GLN A 1159 23.14 31.49 -19.33
CA GLN A 1159 24.00 32.56 -18.82
C GLN A 1159 24.38 32.34 -17.35
N ALA A 1160 23.41 31.97 -16.50
CA ALA A 1160 23.66 31.63 -15.10
C ALA A 1160 24.64 30.43 -14.97
N ASN A 1161 24.41 29.33 -15.70
CA ASN A 1161 25.30 28.17 -15.65
C ASN A 1161 26.72 28.46 -16.17
N ALA A 1162 26.88 29.23 -17.25
CA ALA A 1162 28.20 29.64 -17.76
C ALA A 1162 28.97 30.54 -16.77
N LEU A 1163 28.26 31.27 -15.90
CA LEU A 1163 28.85 32.02 -14.79
C LEU A 1163 29.18 31.12 -13.58
N VAL A 1164 28.38 30.09 -13.31
CA VAL A 1164 28.67 29.06 -12.28
C VAL A 1164 29.94 28.28 -12.63
N GLU A 1165 30.07 27.82 -13.87
CA GLU A 1165 31.27 27.12 -14.35
C GLU A 1165 32.54 27.94 -14.13
N ARG A 1166 32.50 29.26 -14.40
CA ARG A 1166 33.63 30.17 -14.18
C ARG A 1166 33.88 30.50 -12.70
N LEU A 1167 32.84 30.57 -11.86
CA LEU A 1167 33.00 30.71 -10.41
C LEU A 1167 33.67 29.47 -9.78
N GLN A 1168 33.48 28.30 -10.40
CA GLN A 1168 34.07 27.03 -9.99
C GLN A 1168 35.46 26.75 -10.61
N ASP A 1169 35.87 27.48 -11.65
CA ASP A 1169 37.21 27.33 -12.24
C ASP A 1169 38.29 27.99 -11.35
N ALA A 1170 39.13 27.14 -10.76
CA ALA A 1170 40.26 27.55 -9.93
C ALA A 1170 41.40 28.24 -10.72
N ALA A 1171 41.38 28.22 -12.06
CA ALA A 1171 42.38 28.86 -12.90
C ALA A 1171 42.14 30.37 -13.16
N GLU A 1172 40.91 30.88 -12.98
CA GLU A 1172 40.58 32.28 -13.26
C GLU A 1172 41.09 33.19 -12.12
N THR A 1173 42.27 33.80 -12.33
CA THR A 1173 43.13 34.40 -11.28
C THR A 1173 42.70 35.78 -10.76
N ASP A 1174 41.70 36.43 -11.36
CA ASP A 1174 41.11 37.69 -10.86
C ASP A 1174 39.59 37.53 -10.66
N PRO A 1175 39.08 37.59 -9.41
CA PRO A 1175 37.63 37.52 -9.15
C PRO A 1175 36.85 38.75 -9.62
N VAL A 1176 37.48 39.92 -9.73
CA VAL A 1176 36.77 41.21 -9.90
C VAL A 1176 35.94 41.28 -11.19
N PRO A 1177 36.47 40.97 -12.41
CA PRO A 1177 35.66 40.99 -13.62
C PRO A 1177 34.57 39.90 -13.64
N LEU A 1178 34.78 38.78 -12.95
CA LEU A 1178 33.80 37.69 -12.85
C LEU A 1178 32.63 38.08 -11.94
N PHE A 1179 32.90 38.60 -10.74
CA PHE A 1179 31.86 39.10 -9.84
C PHE A 1179 31.09 40.28 -10.44
N ALA A 1180 31.73 41.15 -11.23
CA ALA A 1180 31.05 42.19 -11.99
C ALA A 1180 30.08 41.61 -13.04
N ALA A 1181 30.42 40.52 -13.72
CA ALA A 1181 29.54 39.84 -14.66
C ALA A 1181 28.33 39.18 -13.96
N VAL A 1182 28.54 38.56 -12.78
CA VAL A 1182 27.45 38.00 -11.97
C VAL A 1182 26.52 39.10 -11.44
N ALA A 1183 27.07 40.23 -10.97
CA ALA A 1183 26.28 41.38 -10.52
C ALA A 1183 25.42 41.98 -11.67
N ALA A 1184 25.96 42.05 -12.88
CA ALA A 1184 25.21 42.47 -14.07
C ALA A 1184 24.06 41.52 -14.40
N PHE A 1185 24.29 40.20 -14.33
CA PHE A 1185 23.24 39.19 -14.52
C PHE A 1185 22.14 39.28 -13.44
N VAL A 1186 22.52 39.49 -12.16
CA VAL A 1186 21.58 39.70 -11.05
C VAL A 1186 20.69 40.92 -11.30
N ALA A 1187 21.26 42.05 -11.72
CA ALA A 1187 20.49 43.26 -12.02
C ALA A 1187 19.52 43.06 -13.21
N GLN A 1188 19.97 42.36 -14.26
CA GLN A 1188 19.14 41.98 -15.41
C GLN A 1188 17.96 41.09 -14.97
N LEU A 1189 18.22 40.07 -14.14
CA LEU A 1189 17.20 39.15 -13.65
C LEU A 1189 16.20 39.84 -12.71
N GLN A 1190 16.66 40.71 -11.81
CA GLN A 1190 15.78 41.52 -10.94
C GLN A 1190 14.83 42.40 -11.77
N GLN A 1191 15.29 43.02 -12.85
CA GLN A 1191 14.43 43.79 -13.76
C GLN A 1191 13.39 42.91 -14.48
N GLN A 1192 13.75 41.68 -14.86
CA GLN A 1192 12.82 40.73 -15.49
C GLN A 1192 11.75 40.24 -14.51
N LEU A 1193 12.13 39.89 -13.28
CA LEU A 1193 11.19 39.47 -12.23
C LEU A 1193 10.19 40.58 -11.89
N GLN A 1194 10.64 41.85 -11.83
CA GLN A 1194 9.74 42.99 -11.65
C GLN A 1194 8.73 43.18 -12.79
N ARG A 1195 9.09 42.84 -14.03
CA ARG A 1195 8.15 42.84 -15.18
C ARG A 1195 7.20 41.66 -15.18
N LEU A 1196 7.54 40.57 -14.49
CA LEU A 1196 6.70 39.38 -14.37
C LEU A 1196 5.71 39.49 -13.18
N ALA A 1197 5.97 40.41 -12.26
CA ALA A 1197 5.13 40.72 -11.09
C ALA A 1197 4.10 41.84 -11.33
N HIS A 1198 4.02 42.40 -12.54
CA HIS A 1198 3.19 43.55 -12.92
C HIS A 1198 2.42 43.30 -14.22
#